data_AF-A0A1D9G351-F1
#
_entry.id   AF-A0A1D9G351-F1
#
_cell.length_a   1.000
_cell.length_b   1.000
_cell.length_c   1.000
_cell.angle_alpha   90.00
_cell.angle_beta   90.00
_cell.angle_gamma   90.00
#
_symmetry.space_group_name_H-M   'P 1'
#
loop_
_entity.id
_entity.type
_entity.pdbx_description
1 polymer ?
#
loop_
_entity_poly.entity_id
_entity_poly.type
_entity_poly.pdbx_seq_one_letter_code
_entity_poly.pdbx_strand_id
1 'polypeptide(L)'
;MVSAIYGLGGIGKSTITAALAHDEEVQSHFPDGIFWATLGQQPDILSFLSTWIQQLGDYHFKAINIDSASLQLRTLLSDKKALLVVDDVWHPDHVEPFRVAGGGCRVLVTTREAPVNGAIRYDLDVMTPNQSLELLTSCLTNELTNQELDYAKTLAKTVGYLPLALELAAAQVRDGFSWEELLGELQAEIADLEALDRLEAEEEPSDAKRKNYSLVASFNLSLKRLSPERLKNFAWLGVLPEDVTITETMATTLWECNSVEAKDNLKYLRQKALLLPGVSSTEKTNYRLHDLLHDLALNLLTRSATPEQASQLPGLGLSIPEAHQQLLERYQKATSANRDKMPSMISSIVQRLKLLLYNVFRSKLLAYQKKTDLELWHTLPDDGYIYNHLTWHLEKAQKINEIHQLLKEETPEGYNGWYWQCDRQGKTANFIKDVSRAWAIAAANFTENPTESISLQCRYALISTSLNSLAGKIPPELMAALLKNKIWMPAQALAYVRQNKDSRSQAEGLKAISKYLPPSLLPEALDCARGISHEEDRANTLRALAPHLSEVLLHQALEVARGISDESSRALALRALAPHLPDVLSQALDCAREIKYEYQRALALIGLAPHLPDVLLPQALDCARGISDEYSRARALVALAPDLPDVLPQALDCARRISDQHHRALALGDLAPYLPDVLPEALDCARGIWDQYHRANALVALASHLPDVLSEALDCARRISDKYYRALALGHLAPHLPDVLSEALDCARGISFESSRALALIALAPHLPDVLPEALDCARGIEFENSRADALVALVPHLPDVLPEALDCARRISDENSRALALVALVPHLPDVLPEALDCARGIGHEYSRADALVALVPHLPDLLPEALDCARGISDQYHRAEALVALAPQLPDVLSEALDCARGISHECFRGYALVALVPHLPDLLPEALDCARGISDQYHRALALVALAPQLPDVLSEALDCARGIRDKYFRARALVALAPHLPDVLPQALDCARGIKSEKERAHALVALAPHLPDVLSEALDCARGISDEKDRADALVALAPHLPDLLPEALDCARAIGSESNRASALQGLIKRLTPSSVDFPLWQQILDGLASLTRPNFLKALPELAPLIIKFGGIEALRETVAAVDDVSRWWK
;
A
#
# COMPACT_ATOMS: atom_id res chain seq x y z
N MET A 1 20.44 -17.31 21.49
CA MET A 1 21.87 -17.42 21.92
C MET A 1 22.69 -16.42 21.10
N VAL A 2 23.56 -15.63 21.73
CA VAL A 2 24.37 -14.61 21.06
C VAL A 2 25.81 -15.11 20.99
N SER A 3 26.44 -14.98 19.83
CA SER A 3 27.89 -15.16 19.65
C SER A 3 28.46 -13.84 19.17
N ALA A 4 29.67 -13.52 19.60
CA ALA A 4 30.32 -12.29 19.21
C ALA A 4 31.76 -12.58 18.79
N ILE A 5 32.10 -12.17 17.57
CA ILE A 5 33.45 -12.19 17.02
C ILE A 5 34.13 -10.88 17.41
N TYR A 6 35.12 -10.99 18.29
CA TYR A 6 35.95 -9.88 18.73
C TYR A 6 37.26 -9.88 17.96
N GLY A 7 37.78 -8.70 17.65
CA GLY A 7 39.07 -8.60 17.00
C GLY A 7 39.35 -7.18 16.54
N LEU A 8 40.63 -6.90 16.31
CA LEU A 8 41.10 -5.55 15.95
C LEU A 8 40.49 -5.04 14.64
N GLY A 9 40.57 -3.73 14.39
CA GLY A 9 40.26 -3.17 13.08
C GLY A 9 41.11 -3.81 11.98
N GLY A 10 40.54 -4.06 10.80
CA GLY A 10 41.28 -4.62 9.66
C GLY A 10 41.67 -6.11 9.76
N ILE A 11 41.20 -6.82 10.79
CA ILE A 11 41.48 -8.25 11.02
C ILE A 11 40.62 -9.21 10.17
N GLY A 12 39.59 -8.70 9.49
CA GLY A 12 38.72 -9.49 8.60
C GLY A 12 37.43 -10.05 9.22
N LYS A 13 36.93 -9.48 10.32
CA LYS A 13 35.68 -9.91 10.98
C LYS A 13 34.48 -9.94 10.02
N SER A 14 34.22 -8.84 9.33
CA SER A 14 33.13 -8.72 8.36
C SER A 14 33.33 -9.70 7.20
N THR A 15 34.56 -9.88 6.73
CA THR A 15 34.90 -10.83 5.66
C THR A 15 34.59 -12.28 6.04
N ILE A 16 35.01 -12.72 7.24
CA ILE A 16 34.71 -14.08 7.73
C ILE A 16 33.21 -14.25 7.97
N THR A 17 32.56 -13.22 8.53
CA THR A 17 31.12 -13.27 8.80
C THR A 17 30.31 -13.34 7.51
N ALA A 18 30.72 -12.61 6.46
CA ALA A 18 30.13 -12.69 5.13
C ALA A 18 30.38 -14.06 4.49
N ALA A 19 31.60 -14.61 4.62
CA ALA A 19 31.91 -15.95 4.14
C ALA A 19 31.04 -17.01 4.83
N LEU A 20 30.84 -16.92 6.15
CA LEU A 20 29.94 -17.78 6.90
C LEU A 20 28.48 -17.62 6.45
N ALA A 21 28.03 -16.39 6.17
CA ALA A 21 26.68 -16.16 5.66
C ALA A 21 26.47 -16.73 4.24
N HIS A 22 27.54 -16.91 3.47
CA HIS A 22 27.52 -17.52 2.14
C HIS A 22 27.82 -19.03 2.13
N ASP A 23 28.10 -19.63 3.29
CA ASP A 23 28.36 -21.05 3.42
C ASP A 23 27.06 -21.87 3.31
N GLU A 24 27.06 -22.90 2.46
CA GLU A 24 25.88 -23.73 2.18
C GLU A 24 25.37 -24.46 3.43
N GLU A 25 26.26 -24.93 4.32
CA GLU A 25 25.89 -25.62 5.55
C GLU A 25 25.21 -24.64 6.53
N VAL A 26 25.76 -23.43 6.66
CA VAL A 26 25.17 -22.36 7.49
C VAL A 26 23.80 -21.94 6.96
N GLN A 27 23.67 -21.71 5.64
CA GLN A 27 22.39 -21.34 5.02
C GLN A 27 21.34 -22.45 5.22
N SER A 28 21.73 -23.72 5.08
CA SER A 28 20.83 -24.85 5.31
C SER A 28 20.36 -24.97 6.77
N HIS A 29 21.15 -24.50 7.74
CA HIS A 29 20.81 -24.51 9.15
C HIS A 29 19.86 -23.37 9.57
N PHE A 30 19.86 -22.27 8.81
CA PHE A 30 19.03 -21.08 9.04
C PHE A 30 18.07 -20.85 7.86
N PRO A 31 17.06 -21.73 7.66
CA PRO A 31 16.17 -21.68 6.51
C PRO A 31 15.27 -20.44 6.50
N ASP A 32 15.03 -19.82 7.65
CA ASP A 32 14.24 -18.58 7.76
C ASP A 32 15.06 -17.32 7.44
N GLY A 33 16.33 -17.48 7.03
CA GLY A 33 17.15 -16.43 6.44
C GLY A 33 18.26 -15.90 7.33
N ILE A 34 19.14 -15.13 6.69
CA ILE A 34 20.26 -14.43 7.30
C ILE A 34 20.04 -12.92 7.12
N PHE A 35 19.91 -12.22 8.25
CA PHE A 35 19.62 -10.79 8.28
C PHE A 35 20.88 -10.03 8.65
N TRP A 36 21.28 -9.06 7.84
CA TRP A 36 22.54 -8.33 8.04
C TRP A 36 22.29 -6.84 8.29
N ALA A 37 22.89 -6.30 9.35
CA ALA A 37 22.88 -4.88 9.68
C ALA A 37 24.30 -4.45 10.00
N THR A 38 24.81 -3.45 9.27
CA THR A 38 26.09 -2.81 9.53
C THR A 38 25.81 -1.53 10.31
N LEU A 39 26.22 -1.47 11.59
CA LEU A 39 25.81 -0.39 12.49
C LEU A 39 26.73 0.83 12.46
N GLY A 40 28.04 0.63 12.47
CA GLY A 40 29.00 1.74 12.59
C GLY A 40 28.86 2.50 13.93
N GLN A 41 29.43 3.71 13.99
CA GLN A 41 29.50 4.52 15.23
C GLN A 41 28.16 5.15 15.64
N GLN A 42 27.38 5.65 14.67
CA GLN A 42 26.08 6.31 14.91
C GLN A 42 24.96 5.63 14.09
N PRO A 43 24.55 4.40 14.47
CA PRO A 43 23.58 3.62 13.72
C PRO A 43 22.16 4.19 13.79
N ASP A 44 21.45 4.13 12.65
CA ASP A 44 19.99 4.23 12.63
C ASP A 44 19.37 2.85 12.93
N ILE A 45 19.44 2.44 14.21
CA ILE A 45 18.97 1.14 14.69
C ILE A 45 17.50 0.90 14.34
N LEU A 46 16.66 1.94 14.45
CA LEU A 46 15.23 1.84 14.21
C LEU A 46 14.93 1.47 12.76
N SER A 47 15.69 2.02 11.80
CA SER A 47 15.58 1.69 10.38
C SER A 47 15.93 0.21 10.12
N PHE A 48 17.01 -0.30 10.69
CA PHE A 48 17.38 -1.72 10.55
C PHE A 48 16.34 -2.66 11.14
N LEU A 49 15.88 -2.40 12.37
CA LEU A 49 14.83 -3.20 13.00
C LEU A 49 13.53 -3.17 12.20
N SER A 50 13.12 -1.98 11.75
CA SER A 50 11.91 -1.84 10.92
C SER A 50 12.04 -2.59 9.60
N THR A 51 13.21 -2.57 8.98
CA THR A 51 13.50 -3.32 7.75
C THR A 51 13.43 -4.82 7.99
N TRP A 52 13.98 -5.33 9.09
CA TRP A 52 13.92 -6.76 9.41
C TRP A 52 12.51 -7.23 9.81
N ILE A 53 11.78 -6.43 10.60
CA ILE A 53 10.37 -6.70 10.96
C ILE A 53 9.50 -6.81 9.71
N GLN A 54 9.73 -5.89 8.76
CA GLN A 54 9.14 -5.98 7.43
C GLN A 54 9.57 -7.28 6.77
N GLN A 55 10.86 -7.53 6.53
CA GLN A 55 11.34 -8.76 5.87
C GLN A 55 10.84 -10.08 6.50
N LEU A 56 10.51 -10.09 7.79
CA LEU A 56 9.98 -11.24 8.55
C LEU A 56 8.46 -11.42 8.48
N GLY A 57 7.72 -10.56 7.78
CA GLY A 57 6.27 -10.77 7.58
C GLY A 57 5.37 -9.69 8.16
N ASP A 58 5.86 -8.79 9.03
CA ASP A 58 5.02 -7.81 9.72
C ASP A 58 5.20 -6.40 9.20
N TYR A 59 4.47 -6.11 8.13
CA TYR A 59 4.57 -4.85 7.42
C TYR A 59 3.51 -3.84 7.89
N HIS A 60 2.62 -4.23 8.80
CA HIS A 60 1.63 -3.35 9.42
C HIS A 60 2.19 -2.66 10.67
N PHE A 61 3.21 -3.26 11.30
CA PHE A 61 3.89 -2.67 12.43
C PHE A 61 4.72 -1.44 12.04
N LYS A 62 4.28 -0.26 12.49
CA LYS A 62 5.09 0.97 12.45
C LYS A 62 5.80 1.13 13.78
N ALA A 63 7.11 0.91 13.79
CA ALA A 63 7.92 1.13 14.96
C ALA A 63 7.87 2.61 15.38
N ILE A 64 7.32 2.88 16.56
CA ILE A 64 7.28 4.23 17.14
C ILE A 64 8.62 4.55 17.83
N ASN A 65 9.30 3.51 18.32
CA ASN A 65 10.61 3.57 18.95
C ASN A 65 11.32 2.20 18.88
N ILE A 66 12.60 2.20 19.26
CA ILE A 66 13.48 1.02 19.19
C ILE A 66 12.95 -0.15 20.05
N ASP A 67 12.41 0.14 21.23
CA ASP A 67 11.89 -0.88 22.16
C ASP A 67 10.69 -1.62 21.57
N SER A 68 9.75 -0.89 20.98
CA SER A 68 8.58 -1.45 20.31
C SER A 68 8.99 -2.34 19.12
N ALA A 69 9.96 -1.89 18.31
CA ALA A 69 10.50 -2.65 17.20
C ALA A 69 11.17 -3.94 17.66
N SER A 70 12.00 -3.85 18.70
CA SER A 70 12.71 -5.00 19.27
C SER A 70 11.74 -6.04 19.83
N LEU A 71 10.68 -5.61 20.51
CA LEU A 71 9.65 -6.51 21.04
C LEU A 71 8.88 -7.22 19.91
N GLN A 72 8.54 -6.49 18.85
CA GLN A 72 7.84 -7.08 17.72
C GLN A 72 8.72 -8.08 16.97
N LEU A 73 9.97 -7.71 16.71
CA LEU A 73 10.96 -8.58 16.09
C LEU A 73 11.17 -9.86 16.91
N ARG A 74 11.17 -9.76 18.24
CA ARG A 74 11.22 -10.93 19.15
C ARG A 74 10.00 -11.84 19.00
N THR A 75 8.83 -11.26 18.79
CA THR A 75 7.57 -12.01 18.59
C THR A 75 7.64 -12.78 17.27
N LEU A 76 8.07 -12.12 16.19
CA LEU A 76 8.19 -12.73 14.85
C LEU A 76 9.27 -13.81 14.76
N LEU A 77 10.33 -13.71 15.55
CA LEU A 77 11.42 -14.67 15.58
C LEU A 77 11.22 -15.80 16.60
N SER A 78 10.08 -15.85 17.28
CA SER A 78 9.85 -16.77 18.39
C SER A 78 9.78 -18.25 17.96
N ASP A 79 9.27 -18.51 16.76
CA ASP A 79 9.11 -19.84 16.14
C ASP A 79 10.07 -20.09 14.96
N LYS A 80 10.95 -19.13 14.63
CA LYS A 80 11.87 -19.17 13.49
C LYS A 80 13.29 -19.65 13.83
N LYS A 81 14.04 -20.02 12.80
CA LYS A 81 15.48 -20.33 12.79
C LYS A 81 16.23 -19.40 11.82
N ALA A 82 16.51 -18.19 12.29
CA ALA A 82 17.25 -17.19 11.54
C ALA A 82 18.62 -16.88 12.18
N LEU A 83 19.55 -16.44 11.33
CA LEU A 83 20.82 -15.84 11.78
C LEU A 83 20.74 -14.32 11.65
N LEU A 84 20.85 -13.61 12.77
CA LEU A 84 20.92 -12.15 12.80
C LEU A 84 22.39 -11.72 12.90
N VAL A 85 22.93 -11.15 11.84
CA VAL A 85 24.27 -10.58 11.82
C VAL A 85 24.20 -9.09 12.12
N VAL A 86 24.84 -8.70 13.21
CA VAL A 86 25.01 -7.29 13.61
C VAL A 86 26.50 -6.96 13.49
N ASP A 87 26.87 -6.37 12.36
CA ASP A 87 28.25 -6.07 11.99
C ASP A 87 28.69 -4.68 12.47
N ASP A 88 29.96 -4.59 12.86
CA ASP A 88 30.66 -3.39 13.34
C ASP A 88 29.94 -2.66 14.49
N VAL A 89 29.75 -3.35 15.61
CA VAL A 89 29.16 -2.77 16.83
C VAL A 89 30.18 -1.97 17.63
N TRP A 90 29.86 -0.71 17.90
CA TRP A 90 30.70 0.23 18.67
C TRP A 90 30.29 0.41 20.15
N HIS A 91 29.01 0.29 20.47
CA HIS A 91 28.51 0.41 21.85
C HIS A 91 27.69 -0.83 22.26
N PRO A 92 27.84 -1.33 23.50
CA PRO A 92 27.07 -2.48 24.00
C PRO A 92 25.56 -2.30 23.83
N ASP A 93 25.07 -1.08 24.07
CA ASP A 93 23.66 -0.73 24.00
C ASP A 93 23.08 -0.86 22.58
N HIS A 94 23.92 -0.80 21.55
CA HIS A 94 23.48 -0.98 20.16
C HIS A 94 23.08 -2.43 19.86
N VAL A 95 23.55 -3.40 20.64
CA VAL A 95 23.23 -4.82 20.44
C VAL A 95 21.89 -5.17 21.08
N GLU A 96 21.56 -4.56 22.22
CA GLU A 96 20.38 -4.91 23.02
C GLU A 96 19.07 -4.95 22.21
N PRO A 97 18.80 -4.00 21.29
CA PRO A 97 17.63 -4.04 20.42
C PRO A 97 17.56 -5.27 19.49
N PHE A 98 18.71 -5.85 19.13
CA PHE A 98 18.81 -7.04 18.29
C PHE A 98 18.83 -8.35 19.10
N ARG A 99 18.75 -8.30 20.43
CA ARG A 99 18.69 -9.49 21.31
C ARG A 99 17.28 -10.04 21.37
N VAL A 100 16.78 -10.41 20.21
CA VAL A 100 15.39 -10.82 19.96
C VAL A 100 15.27 -12.32 19.68
N ALA A 101 16.42 -13.01 19.54
CA ALA A 101 16.49 -14.40 19.16
C ALA A 101 15.94 -15.38 20.23
N GLY A 102 14.90 -16.15 19.88
CA GLY A 102 14.37 -17.29 20.62
C GLY A 102 15.23 -18.58 20.51
N GLY A 103 14.64 -19.75 20.78
CA GLY A 103 15.38 -21.04 20.84
C GLY A 103 16.06 -21.44 19.52
N GLY A 104 15.43 -21.13 18.38
CA GLY A 104 15.93 -21.44 17.03
C GLY A 104 16.85 -20.39 16.40
N CYS A 105 16.74 -19.13 16.81
CA CYS A 105 17.52 -18.03 16.23
C CYS A 105 18.90 -17.86 16.89
N ARG A 106 19.86 -17.33 16.13
CA ARG A 106 21.19 -16.96 16.62
C ARG A 106 21.50 -15.53 16.24
N VAL A 107 22.15 -14.81 17.16
CA VAL A 107 22.70 -13.48 16.86
C VAL A 107 24.20 -13.63 16.78
N LEU A 108 24.79 -13.20 15.67
CA LEU A 108 26.21 -13.11 15.46
C LEU A 108 26.60 -11.64 15.40
N VAL A 109 27.39 -11.19 16.37
CA VAL A 109 27.85 -9.82 16.45
C VAL A 109 29.31 -9.77 16.00
N THR A 110 29.71 -8.75 15.24
CA THR A 110 31.12 -8.40 15.13
C THR A 110 31.38 -7.11 15.88
N THR A 111 32.48 -7.06 16.63
CA THR A 111 32.87 -5.85 17.35
C THR A 111 34.37 -5.80 17.54
N ARG A 112 34.90 -4.60 17.71
CA ARG A 112 36.31 -4.39 18.05
C ARG A 112 36.54 -4.67 19.52
N GLU A 113 35.83 -3.95 20.38
CA GLU A 113 36.04 -3.96 21.83
C GLU A 113 34.76 -3.84 22.67
N ALA A 114 33.59 -3.57 22.05
CA ALA A 114 32.36 -3.33 22.80
C ALA A 114 31.93 -4.62 23.52
N PRO A 115 31.83 -4.64 24.86
CA PRO A 115 31.44 -5.85 25.58
C PRO A 115 30.00 -6.23 25.25
N VAL A 116 29.80 -7.39 24.64
CA VAL A 116 28.48 -7.95 24.37
C VAL A 116 28.10 -8.91 25.51
N ASN A 117 27.35 -8.39 26.49
CA ASN A 117 26.98 -9.13 27.71
C ASN A 117 26.29 -10.46 27.38
N GLY A 118 26.77 -11.59 27.91
CA GLY A 118 26.13 -12.90 27.71
C GLY A 118 26.28 -13.51 26.31
N ALA A 119 27.17 -12.97 25.46
CA ALA A 119 27.55 -13.59 24.21
C ALA A 119 28.67 -14.64 24.40
N ILE A 120 28.64 -15.71 23.61
CA ILE A 120 29.79 -16.60 23.44
C ILE A 120 30.86 -15.83 22.70
N ARG A 121 32.01 -15.65 23.34
CA ARG A 121 33.12 -14.89 22.81
C ARG A 121 33.97 -15.75 21.88
N TYR A 122 34.13 -15.28 20.65
CA TYR A 122 35.09 -15.79 19.68
C TYR A 122 36.11 -14.69 19.42
N ASP A 123 37.32 -14.85 19.94
CA ASP A 123 38.42 -13.95 19.64
C ASP A 123 39.03 -14.35 18.29
N LEU A 124 38.77 -13.55 17.27
CA LEU A 124 39.43 -13.66 15.99
C LEU A 124 40.84 -13.10 16.15
N ASP A 125 41.81 -13.99 16.21
CA ASP A 125 43.21 -13.63 16.21
C ASP A 125 43.68 -13.26 14.80
N VAL A 126 44.88 -12.67 14.73
CA VAL A 126 45.54 -12.31 13.48
C VAL A 126 45.86 -13.56 12.66
N MET A 127 46.14 -13.36 11.36
CA MET A 127 46.48 -14.49 10.50
C MET A 127 47.73 -15.23 11.01
N THR A 128 47.75 -16.55 10.83
CA THR A 128 48.98 -17.32 11.05
C THR A 128 50.05 -16.92 10.02
N PRO A 129 51.34 -17.12 10.31
CA PRO A 129 52.41 -16.80 9.36
C PRO A 129 52.22 -17.43 7.97
N ASN A 130 51.69 -18.65 7.90
CA ASN A 130 51.43 -19.33 6.63
C ASN A 130 50.26 -18.68 5.87
N GLN A 131 49.16 -18.36 6.55
CA GLN A 131 48.02 -17.67 5.95
C GLN A 131 48.40 -16.27 5.46
N SER A 132 49.22 -15.54 6.23
CA SER A 132 49.71 -14.22 5.82
C SER A 132 50.61 -14.30 4.58
N LEU A 133 51.47 -15.32 4.49
CA LEU A 133 52.28 -15.56 3.30
C LEU A 133 51.43 -15.94 2.10
N GLU A 134 50.40 -16.78 2.29
CA GLU A 134 49.48 -17.18 1.23
C GLU A 134 48.73 -15.97 0.67
N LEU A 135 48.18 -15.12 1.56
CA LEU A 135 47.53 -13.87 1.16
C LEU A 135 48.51 -12.93 0.43
N LEU A 136 49.69 -12.66 1.01
CA LEU A 136 50.71 -11.82 0.36
C LEU A 136 51.09 -12.35 -1.02
N THR A 137 51.31 -13.66 -1.15
CA THR A 137 51.69 -14.29 -2.42
C THR A 137 50.55 -14.17 -3.43
N SER A 138 49.29 -14.36 -3.00
CA SER A 138 48.11 -14.20 -3.87
C SER A 138 47.93 -12.77 -4.40
N CYS A 139 48.39 -11.77 -3.64
CA CYS A 139 48.34 -10.36 -4.04
C CYS A 139 49.48 -9.95 -4.99
N LEU A 140 50.54 -10.77 -5.10
CA LEU A 140 51.71 -10.52 -5.93
C LEU A 140 51.63 -11.34 -7.22
N THR A 141 52.19 -10.81 -8.31
CA THR A 141 52.05 -11.42 -9.65
C THR A 141 53.14 -12.44 -9.99
N ASN A 142 54.23 -12.50 -9.20
CA ASN A 142 55.39 -13.34 -9.46
C ASN A 142 55.60 -14.33 -8.31
N GLU A 143 56.10 -15.53 -8.62
CA GLU A 143 56.58 -16.46 -7.59
C GLU A 143 57.75 -15.84 -6.82
N LEU A 144 57.66 -15.86 -5.50
CA LEU A 144 58.68 -15.31 -4.61
C LEU A 144 59.93 -16.20 -4.60
N THR A 145 61.10 -15.60 -4.75
CA THR A 145 62.38 -16.27 -4.51
C THR A 145 62.56 -16.62 -3.03
N ASN A 146 63.49 -17.54 -2.71
CA ASN A 146 63.79 -17.91 -1.31
C ASN A 146 64.18 -16.71 -0.44
N GLN A 147 64.86 -15.71 -1.01
CA GLN A 147 65.24 -14.49 -0.29
C GLN A 147 64.04 -13.56 -0.08
N GLU A 148 63.16 -13.41 -1.07
CA GLU A 148 61.92 -12.62 -0.94
C GLU A 148 60.93 -13.26 0.03
N LEU A 149 60.90 -14.59 0.15
CA LEU A 149 60.11 -15.30 1.15
C LEU A 149 60.51 -14.94 2.58
N ASP A 150 61.80 -14.76 2.86
CA ASP A 150 62.27 -14.36 4.20
C ASP A 150 61.92 -12.90 4.51
N TYR A 151 61.98 -12.02 3.51
CA TYR A 151 61.47 -10.66 3.65
C TYR A 151 59.94 -10.64 3.83
N ALA A 152 59.18 -11.44 3.08
CA ALA A 152 57.73 -11.53 3.20
C ALA A 152 57.30 -12.02 4.60
N LYS A 153 58.01 -13.00 5.18
CA LYS A 153 57.80 -13.43 6.58
C LYS A 153 58.02 -12.28 7.56
N THR A 154 59.10 -11.53 7.36
CA THR A 154 59.46 -10.40 8.24
C THR A 154 58.45 -9.27 8.12
N LEU A 155 58.00 -8.98 6.89
CA LEU A 155 56.96 -7.99 6.59
C LEU A 155 55.64 -8.37 7.23
N ALA A 156 55.20 -9.62 7.04
CA ALA A 156 53.97 -10.14 7.63
C ALA A 156 53.96 -9.98 9.16
N LYS A 157 55.09 -10.29 9.80
CA LYS A 157 55.27 -10.07 11.24
C LYS A 157 55.21 -8.59 11.63
N THR A 158 55.82 -7.72 10.82
CA THR A 158 55.93 -6.27 11.10
C THR A 158 54.58 -5.59 10.99
N VAL A 159 53.74 -5.98 10.04
CA VAL A 159 52.37 -5.44 9.89
C VAL A 159 51.35 -6.11 10.83
N GLY A 160 51.83 -6.91 11.80
CA GLY A 160 51.00 -7.56 12.82
C GLY A 160 50.11 -8.68 12.28
N TYR A 161 50.43 -9.24 11.11
CA TYR A 161 49.65 -10.29 10.43
C TYR A 161 48.18 -9.91 10.15
N LEU A 162 47.89 -8.61 9.99
CA LEU A 162 46.55 -8.10 9.70
C LEU A 162 46.27 -8.15 8.19
N PRO A 163 45.17 -8.79 7.72
CA PRO A 163 44.85 -8.91 6.29
C PRO A 163 44.89 -7.58 5.53
N LEU A 164 44.26 -6.53 6.04
CA LEU A 164 44.23 -5.22 5.37
C LEU A 164 45.63 -4.59 5.28
N ALA A 165 46.45 -4.74 6.32
CA ALA A 165 47.83 -4.23 6.31
C ALA A 165 48.73 -5.03 5.36
N LEU A 166 48.51 -6.34 5.24
CA LEU A 166 49.19 -7.22 4.29
C LEU A 166 48.85 -6.83 2.85
N GLU A 167 47.58 -6.57 2.53
CA GLU A 167 47.18 -6.12 1.19
C GLU A 167 47.78 -4.75 0.81
N LEU A 168 47.78 -3.81 1.76
CA LEU A 168 48.44 -2.50 1.58
C LEU A 168 49.94 -2.66 1.32
N ALA A 169 50.62 -3.50 2.12
CA ALA A 169 52.05 -3.74 1.97
C ALA A 169 52.37 -4.50 0.67
N ALA A 170 51.56 -5.48 0.28
CA ALA A 170 51.70 -6.18 -1.01
C ALA A 170 51.52 -5.24 -2.20
N ALA A 171 50.59 -4.28 -2.12
CA ALA A 171 50.43 -3.25 -3.13
C ALA A 171 51.72 -2.42 -3.29
N GLN A 172 52.40 -2.08 -2.19
CA GLN A 172 53.67 -1.37 -2.24
C GLN A 172 54.80 -2.17 -2.91
N VAL A 173 54.94 -3.44 -2.57
CA VAL A 173 55.94 -4.33 -3.18
C VAL A 173 55.67 -4.49 -4.68
N ARG A 174 54.41 -4.66 -5.07
CA ARG A 174 53.99 -4.74 -6.49
C ARG A 174 54.37 -3.51 -7.29
N ASP A 175 54.41 -2.33 -6.65
CA ASP A 175 54.82 -1.08 -7.26
C ASP A 175 56.35 -0.87 -7.29
N GLY A 176 57.12 -1.92 -7.00
CA GLY A 176 58.57 -1.96 -7.18
C GLY A 176 59.40 -1.47 -5.99
N PHE A 177 58.77 -1.22 -4.83
CA PHE A 177 59.53 -0.95 -3.61
C PHE A 177 60.28 -2.19 -3.18
N SER A 178 61.55 -2.03 -2.83
CA SER A 178 62.30 -3.14 -2.26
C SER A 178 61.71 -3.51 -0.90
N TRP A 179 61.74 -4.81 -0.60
CA TRP A 179 61.25 -5.32 0.67
C TRP A 179 61.97 -4.69 1.87
N GLU A 180 63.28 -4.44 1.73
CA GLU A 180 64.12 -3.86 2.77
C GLU A 180 63.75 -2.41 3.09
N GLU A 181 63.54 -1.58 2.05
CA GLU A 181 63.10 -0.19 2.22
C GLU A 181 61.71 -0.12 2.86
N LEU A 182 60.75 -0.93 2.38
CA LEU A 182 59.39 -0.95 2.92
C LEU A 182 59.38 -1.36 4.40
N LEU A 183 60.16 -2.38 4.77
CA LEU A 183 60.32 -2.81 6.15
C LEU A 183 60.92 -1.72 7.04
N GLY A 184 61.98 -1.05 6.56
CA GLY A 184 62.63 0.03 7.30
C GLY A 184 61.68 1.21 7.55
N GLU A 185 60.93 1.63 6.52
CA GLU A 185 59.94 2.72 6.65
C GLU A 185 58.77 2.35 7.56
N LEU A 186 58.25 1.11 7.49
CA LEU A 186 57.21 0.60 8.40
C LEU A 186 57.68 0.63 9.84
N GLN A 187 58.89 0.14 10.11
CA GLN A 187 59.45 0.11 11.47
C GLN A 187 59.67 1.51 12.03
N ALA A 188 60.14 2.45 11.19
CA ALA A 188 60.31 3.84 11.59
C ALA A 188 58.97 4.51 11.92
N GLU A 189 57.95 4.34 11.07
CA GLU A 189 56.62 4.91 11.29
C GLU A 189 55.94 4.34 12.54
N ILE A 190 56.07 3.03 12.78
CA ILE A 190 55.55 2.38 13.99
C ILE A 190 56.27 2.96 15.22
N ALA A 191 57.59 3.12 15.18
CA ALA A 191 58.36 3.69 16.28
C ALA A 191 57.96 5.13 16.60
N ASP A 192 57.68 5.94 15.57
CA ASP A 192 57.19 7.31 15.73
C ASP A 192 55.80 7.36 16.38
N LEU A 193 54.87 6.51 15.94
CA LEU A 193 53.52 6.39 16.53
C LEU A 193 53.58 5.91 17.98
N GLU A 194 54.47 4.95 18.29
CA GLU A 194 54.71 4.49 19.65
C GLU A 194 55.31 5.59 20.53
N ALA A 195 56.24 6.38 20.01
CA ALA A 195 56.85 7.48 20.74
C ALA A 195 55.84 8.60 21.05
N LEU A 196 54.94 8.90 20.11
CA LEU A 196 53.85 9.86 20.31
C LEU A 196 52.87 9.40 21.41
N ASP A 197 52.41 8.15 21.38
CA ASP A 197 51.48 7.63 22.40
C ASP A 197 52.13 7.62 23.80
N ARG A 198 53.44 7.36 23.91
CA ARG A 198 54.17 7.43 25.20
C ARG A 198 54.29 8.84 25.77
N LEU A 199 54.15 9.88 24.95
CA LEU A 199 54.11 11.27 25.43
C LEU A 199 52.72 11.64 25.97
N GLU A 200 51.67 10.94 25.53
CA GLU A 200 50.28 11.20 25.90
C GLU A 200 49.73 10.22 26.95
N ALA A 201 50.29 9.02 27.08
CA ALA A 201 49.85 7.95 27.98
C ALA A 201 50.93 7.55 29.02
N GLU A 202 50.53 7.33 30.28
CA GLU A 202 51.44 6.92 31.38
C GLU A 202 51.78 5.41 31.39
N GLU A 203 51.27 4.61 30.44
CA GLU A 203 51.40 3.14 30.41
C GLU A 203 52.06 2.62 29.13
N GLU A 204 52.74 1.47 29.23
CA GLU A 204 53.28 0.74 28.06
C GLU A 204 52.16 0.29 27.11
N PRO A 205 52.30 0.49 25.78
CA PRO A 205 51.26 0.15 24.82
C PRO A 205 51.05 -1.37 24.73
N SER A 206 49.78 -1.79 24.81
CA SER A 206 49.38 -3.19 24.69
C SER A 206 49.68 -3.76 23.29
N ASP A 207 49.73 -5.09 23.15
CA ASP A 207 49.92 -5.75 21.85
C ASP A 207 48.84 -5.38 20.83
N ALA A 208 47.61 -5.10 21.28
CA ALA A 208 46.52 -4.58 20.47
C ALA A 208 46.82 -3.18 19.92
N LYS A 209 47.32 -2.27 20.77
CA LYS A 209 47.77 -0.93 20.35
C LYS A 209 48.94 -1.01 19.37
N ARG A 210 49.92 -1.89 19.61
CA ARG A 210 51.06 -2.11 18.69
C ARG A 210 50.62 -2.59 17.30
N LYS A 211 49.66 -3.51 17.25
CA LYS A 211 49.04 -3.96 15.99
C LYS A 211 48.26 -2.81 15.31
N ASN A 212 47.60 -1.94 16.09
CA ASN A 212 46.94 -0.75 15.55
C ASN A 212 47.95 0.25 14.97
N TYR A 213 49.09 0.50 15.65
CA TYR A 213 50.17 1.32 15.06
C TYR A 213 50.69 0.72 13.77
N SER A 214 50.78 -0.61 13.68
CA SER A 214 51.22 -1.30 12.46
C SER A 214 50.22 -1.10 11.30
N LEU A 215 48.92 -1.15 11.59
CA LEU A 215 47.87 -0.87 10.61
C LEU A 215 47.84 0.61 10.19
N VAL A 216 47.89 1.52 11.17
CA VAL A 216 47.94 2.97 10.94
C VAL A 216 49.21 3.36 10.18
N ALA A 217 50.36 2.75 10.50
CA ALA A 217 51.60 2.92 9.75
C ALA A 217 51.46 2.44 8.30
N SER A 218 50.79 1.30 8.09
CA SER A 218 50.51 0.78 6.74
C SER A 218 49.62 1.72 5.93
N PHE A 219 48.60 2.33 6.56
CA PHE A 219 47.79 3.38 5.96
C PHE A 219 48.62 4.64 5.67
N ASN A 220 49.34 5.16 6.68
CA ASN A 220 50.14 6.37 6.58
C ASN A 220 51.16 6.26 5.45
N LEU A 221 51.91 5.17 5.38
CA LEU A 221 52.88 4.95 4.30
C LEU A 221 52.20 4.84 2.94
N SER A 222 51.07 4.14 2.86
CA SER A 222 50.32 4.05 1.61
C SER A 222 49.82 5.41 1.13
N LEU A 223 49.43 6.28 2.06
CA LEU A 223 48.99 7.65 1.79
C LEU A 223 50.14 8.62 1.53
N LYS A 224 51.27 8.52 2.24
CA LYS A 224 52.49 9.33 2.04
C LYS A 224 53.07 9.15 0.64
N ARG A 225 52.84 7.98 0.04
CA ARG A 225 53.28 7.62 -1.32
C ARG A 225 52.30 8.05 -2.40
N LEU A 226 51.13 8.59 -2.03
CA LEU A 226 50.27 9.27 -2.98
C LEU A 226 50.93 10.59 -3.36
N SER A 227 50.75 11.00 -4.63
CA SER A 227 51.04 12.39 -4.98
C SER A 227 50.17 13.32 -4.13
N PRO A 228 50.60 14.57 -3.87
CA PRO A 228 49.79 15.53 -3.11
C PRO A 228 48.35 15.67 -3.65
N GLU A 229 48.19 15.56 -4.97
CA GLU A 229 46.89 15.56 -5.64
C GLU A 229 46.05 14.32 -5.31
N ARG A 230 46.64 13.12 -5.35
CA ARG A 230 45.93 11.88 -5.03
C ARG A 230 45.60 11.75 -3.54
N LEU A 231 46.45 12.29 -2.67
CA LEU A 231 46.17 12.38 -1.24
C LEU A 231 44.97 13.29 -0.97
N LYS A 232 44.93 14.46 -1.64
CA LYS A 232 43.75 15.35 -1.61
C LYS A 232 42.51 14.62 -2.13
N ASN A 233 42.61 13.89 -3.23
CA ASN A 233 41.48 13.13 -3.80
C ASN A 233 40.97 12.03 -2.86
N PHE A 234 41.88 11.34 -2.16
CA PHE A 234 41.52 10.37 -1.12
C PHE A 234 40.80 11.04 0.05
N ALA A 235 41.31 12.16 0.58
CA ALA A 235 40.66 12.90 1.67
C ALA A 235 39.23 13.35 1.30
N TRP A 236 39.00 13.75 0.04
CA TRP A 236 37.67 14.10 -0.45
C TRP A 236 36.66 12.94 -0.44
N LEU A 237 37.09 11.68 -0.38
CA LEU A 237 36.15 10.56 -0.23
C LEU A 237 35.44 10.56 1.13
N GLY A 238 36.04 11.19 2.15
CA GLY A 238 35.45 11.28 3.50
C GLY A 238 34.19 12.16 3.57
N VAL A 239 33.90 12.98 2.55
CA VAL A 239 32.66 13.79 2.49
C VAL A 239 31.43 12.95 2.11
N LEU A 240 31.65 11.73 1.58
CA LEU A 240 30.59 10.84 1.14
C LEU A 240 30.01 10.10 2.36
N PRO A 241 28.75 9.67 2.34
CA PRO A 241 28.24 8.70 3.30
C PRO A 241 29.02 7.38 3.26
N GLU A 242 29.02 6.64 4.36
CA GLU A 242 29.54 5.28 4.44
C GLU A 242 28.83 4.34 3.42
N ASP A 243 29.51 3.29 2.98
CA ASP A 243 29.00 2.25 2.05
C ASP A 243 28.49 2.70 0.66
N VAL A 244 28.72 3.96 0.29
CA VAL A 244 28.33 4.52 -1.01
C VAL A 244 29.07 3.88 -2.18
N THR A 245 28.34 3.68 -3.27
CA THR A 245 28.92 3.26 -4.55
C THR A 245 29.52 4.45 -5.28
N ILE A 246 30.83 4.43 -5.45
CA ILE A 246 31.63 5.47 -6.11
C ILE A 246 31.68 5.17 -7.62
N THR A 247 31.08 6.04 -8.43
CA THR A 247 31.09 5.95 -9.90
C THR A 247 32.19 6.82 -10.52
N GLU A 248 32.61 6.49 -11.75
CA GLU A 248 33.58 7.31 -12.52
C GLU A 248 33.07 8.74 -12.70
N THR A 249 31.79 8.91 -13.04
CA THR A 249 31.16 10.22 -13.27
C THR A 249 31.09 11.05 -11.99
N MET A 250 30.73 10.45 -10.86
CA MET A 250 30.72 11.14 -9.58
C MET A 250 32.13 11.60 -9.19
N ALA A 251 33.14 10.75 -9.41
CA ALA A 251 34.53 11.07 -9.13
C ALA A 251 35.06 12.26 -9.95
N THR A 252 34.60 12.46 -11.20
CA THR A 252 34.96 13.65 -12.00
C THR A 252 34.52 14.95 -11.33
N THR A 253 33.30 14.98 -10.78
CA THR A 253 32.78 16.15 -10.06
C THR A 253 33.43 16.29 -8.69
N LEU A 254 33.58 15.18 -7.96
CA LEU A 254 34.18 15.16 -6.63
C LEU A 254 35.61 15.70 -6.65
N TRP A 255 36.40 15.39 -7.67
CA TRP A 255 37.81 15.82 -7.75
C TRP A 255 38.06 16.99 -8.70
N GLU A 256 37.01 17.58 -9.30
CA GLU A 256 37.11 18.65 -10.32
C GLU A 256 38.08 18.29 -11.47
N CYS A 257 38.01 17.05 -11.97
CA CYS A 257 38.93 16.51 -12.98
C CYS A 257 38.19 15.90 -14.17
N ASN A 258 38.92 15.53 -15.23
CA ASN A 258 38.28 14.89 -16.40
C ASN A 258 38.05 13.38 -16.19
N SER A 259 37.22 12.76 -17.03
CA SER A 259 36.87 11.32 -16.94
C SER A 259 38.09 10.39 -16.95
N VAL A 260 39.13 10.74 -17.71
CA VAL A 260 40.35 9.93 -17.82
C VAL A 260 41.13 9.98 -16.50
N GLU A 261 41.31 11.17 -15.93
CA GLU A 261 41.95 11.39 -14.63
C GLU A 261 41.15 10.75 -13.49
N ALA A 262 39.82 10.87 -13.48
CA ALA A 262 38.98 10.23 -12.47
C ALA A 262 39.11 8.71 -12.53
N LYS A 263 39.05 8.13 -13.73
CA LYS A 263 39.22 6.68 -13.92
C LYS A 263 40.60 6.21 -13.54
N ASP A 264 41.65 6.97 -13.88
CA ASP A 264 43.02 6.67 -13.50
C ASP A 264 43.19 6.72 -11.98
N ASN A 265 42.67 7.76 -11.32
CA ASN A 265 42.71 7.89 -9.87
C ASN A 265 41.95 6.77 -9.15
N LEU A 266 40.73 6.42 -9.58
CA LEU A 266 39.97 5.30 -9.01
C LEU A 266 40.70 3.97 -9.17
N LYS A 267 41.23 3.69 -10.37
CA LYS A 267 42.03 2.49 -10.63
C LYS A 267 43.29 2.46 -9.79
N TYR A 268 43.98 3.59 -9.65
CA TYR A 268 45.20 3.69 -8.85
C TYR A 268 44.91 3.47 -7.37
N LEU A 269 43.90 4.13 -6.80
CA LEU A 269 43.50 3.93 -5.41
C LEU A 269 43.08 2.46 -5.16
N ARG A 270 42.39 1.83 -6.12
CA ARG A 270 42.09 0.38 -6.05
C ARG A 270 43.36 -0.47 -6.09
N GLN A 271 44.29 -0.19 -7.00
CA GLN A 271 45.59 -0.88 -7.08
C GLN A 271 46.41 -0.74 -5.79
N LYS A 272 46.23 0.37 -5.06
CA LYS A 272 46.85 0.61 -3.75
C LYS A 272 46.09 -0.01 -2.58
N ALA A 273 45.07 -0.84 -2.82
CA ALA A 273 44.19 -1.43 -1.80
C ALA A 273 43.47 -0.39 -0.92
N LEU A 274 43.34 0.86 -1.42
CA LEU A 274 42.62 1.93 -0.73
C LEU A 274 41.12 1.99 -1.11
N LEU A 275 40.69 1.17 -2.08
CA LEU A 275 39.28 1.02 -2.49
C LEU A 275 38.92 -0.46 -2.61
N LEU A 276 37.65 -0.77 -2.35
CA LEU A 276 37.02 -2.08 -2.53
C LEU A 276 36.21 -2.11 -3.83
N PRO A 277 35.98 -3.29 -4.43
CA PRO A 277 35.04 -3.42 -5.56
C PRO A 277 33.60 -3.13 -5.09
N GLY A 278 32.85 -2.35 -5.86
CA GLY A 278 31.42 -2.09 -5.65
C GLY A 278 30.52 -3.10 -6.36
N VAL A 279 29.20 -2.99 -6.15
CA VAL A 279 28.21 -3.81 -6.86
C VAL A 279 28.25 -3.50 -8.35
N SER A 280 28.56 -4.51 -9.17
CA SER A 280 28.66 -4.36 -10.62
C SER A 280 27.27 -4.30 -11.26
N SER A 281 27.01 -3.23 -12.01
CA SER A 281 26.06 -3.28 -13.13
C SER A 281 26.84 -3.62 -14.39
N THR A 282 26.23 -4.38 -15.29
CA THR A 282 26.84 -5.18 -16.37
C THR A 282 27.76 -4.45 -17.38
N GLU A 283 28.01 -3.15 -17.24
CA GLU A 283 28.86 -2.38 -18.17
C GLU A 283 29.90 -1.44 -17.50
N LYS A 284 29.87 -1.21 -16.16
CA LYS A 284 30.78 -0.25 -15.49
C LYS A 284 31.35 -0.76 -14.16
N THR A 285 32.66 -0.54 -13.95
CA THR A 285 33.36 -0.87 -12.70
C THR A 285 33.05 0.20 -11.64
N ASN A 286 32.43 -0.21 -10.55
CA ASN A 286 32.11 0.65 -9.41
C ASN A 286 33.05 0.34 -8.23
N TYR A 287 33.22 1.29 -7.31
CA TYR A 287 34.08 1.15 -6.14
C TYR A 287 33.35 1.49 -4.84
N ARG A 288 33.91 1.05 -3.70
CA ARG A 288 33.50 1.40 -2.34
C ARG A 288 34.72 1.70 -1.47
N LEU A 289 34.52 2.41 -0.37
CA LEU A 289 35.56 2.70 0.61
C LEU A 289 35.31 1.86 1.87
N HIS A 290 36.37 1.29 2.46
CA HIS A 290 36.28 0.59 3.74
C HIS A 290 36.12 1.61 4.88
N ASP A 291 35.32 1.32 5.90
CA ASP A 291 35.03 2.21 7.05
C ASP A 291 36.28 2.81 7.70
N LEU A 292 37.32 2.02 8.00
CA LEU A 292 38.59 2.53 8.53
C LEU A 292 39.30 3.54 7.61
N LEU A 293 39.20 3.32 6.30
CA LEU A 293 39.73 4.24 5.29
C LEU A 293 38.82 5.46 5.10
N HIS A 294 37.52 5.31 5.33
CA HIS A 294 36.54 6.40 5.37
C HIS A 294 36.81 7.31 6.57
N ASP A 295 36.94 6.75 7.78
CA ASP A 295 37.36 7.46 9.00
C ASP A 295 38.66 8.24 8.75
N LEU A 296 39.65 7.60 8.11
CA LEU A 296 40.92 8.24 7.79
C LEU A 296 40.76 9.37 6.77
N ALA A 297 39.94 9.17 5.74
CA ALA A 297 39.64 10.20 4.74
C ALA A 297 38.91 11.39 5.37
N LEU A 298 37.93 11.15 6.24
CA LEU A 298 37.19 12.17 6.99
C LEU A 298 38.09 12.92 7.98
N ASN A 299 39.01 12.22 8.64
CA ASN A 299 40.03 12.83 9.47
C ASN A 299 40.97 13.72 8.64
N LEU A 300 41.42 13.27 7.46
CA LEU A 300 42.25 14.09 6.58
C LEU A 300 41.49 15.29 6.00
N LEU A 301 40.19 15.15 5.77
CA LEU A 301 39.33 16.25 5.33
C LEU A 301 39.29 17.39 6.36
N THR A 302 39.24 17.03 7.65
CA THR A 302 39.09 17.98 8.77
C THR A 302 40.40 18.46 9.39
N ARG A 303 41.45 17.64 9.33
CA ARG A 303 42.79 17.94 9.88
C ARG A 303 43.45 19.12 9.18
N SER A 304 44.26 19.90 9.90
CA SER A 304 44.96 21.07 9.37
C SER A 304 45.83 20.76 8.14
N ALA A 305 45.90 21.73 7.21
CA ALA A 305 46.75 21.65 6.03
C ALA A 305 48.25 21.82 6.34
N THR A 306 48.56 22.47 7.47
CA THR A 306 49.92 22.58 8.00
C THR A 306 50.09 21.57 9.15
N PRO A 307 50.74 20.42 8.90
CA PRO A 307 51.01 19.46 9.96
C PRO A 307 51.98 20.05 10.99
N GLU A 308 51.74 19.81 12.27
CA GLU A 308 52.59 20.30 13.37
C GLU A 308 53.95 19.57 13.42
N GLN A 309 54.03 18.39 12.81
CA GLN A 309 55.22 17.53 12.75
C GLN A 309 55.43 17.05 11.30
N ALA A 310 56.69 16.95 10.88
CA ALA A 310 57.05 16.55 9.51
C ALA A 310 56.60 15.12 9.13
N SER A 311 56.31 14.27 10.11
CA SER A 311 55.83 12.90 9.92
C SER A 311 54.32 12.81 9.66
N GLN A 312 53.55 13.86 9.94
CA GLN A 312 52.08 13.84 9.80
C GLN A 312 51.64 14.16 8.36
N LEU A 313 50.61 13.45 7.89
CA LEU A 313 49.99 13.72 6.61
C LEU A 313 49.25 15.07 6.63
N PRO A 314 49.45 15.94 5.63
CA PRO A 314 48.70 17.18 5.52
C PRO A 314 47.23 16.89 5.24
N GLY A 315 46.33 17.50 6.02
CA GLY A 315 44.89 17.46 5.77
C GLY A 315 44.40 18.60 4.87
N LEU A 316 43.09 18.82 4.84
CA LEU A 316 42.44 19.91 4.07
C LEU A 316 41.92 21.06 4.94
N GLY A 317 41.82 20.86 6.26
CA GLY A 317 41.42 21.88 7.23
C GLY A 317 39.98 22.34 7.09
N LEU A 318 39.10 21.53 6.51
CA LEU A 318 37.71 21.89 6.27
C LEU A 318 36.82 21.39 7.41
N SER A 319 35.91 22.22 7.90
CA SER A 319 34.81 21.70 8.72
C SER A 319 33.87 20.82 7.86
N ILE A 320 33.11 19.93 8.50
CA ILE A 320 32.14 19.08 7.80
C ILE A 320 31.14 19.93 6.97
N PRO A 321 30.50 20.99 7.53
CA PRO A 321 29.61 21.83 6.72
C PRO A 321 30.30 22.49 5.52
N GLU A 322 31.54 22.99 5.70
CA GLU A 322 32.32 23.60 4.61
C GLU A 322 32.67 22.60 3.51
N ALA A 323 33.04 21.36 3.87
CA ALA A 323 33.35 20.32 2.88
C ALA A 323 32.12 19.96 2.05
N HIS A 324 30.95 19.81 2.69
CA HIS A 324 29.69 19.59 1.98
C HIS A 324 29.29 20.78 1.11
N GLN A 325 29.46 22.00 1.60
CA GLN A 325 29.21 23.21 0.82
C GLN A 325 30.12 23.28 -0.42
N GLN A 326 31.41 23.03 -0.28
CA GLN A 326 32.33 23.02 -1.42
C GLN A 326 31.99 21.92 -2.43
N LEU A 327 31.57 20.72 -1.97
CA LEU A 327 31.10 19.68 -2.87
C LEU A 327 29.87 20.15 -3.68
N LEU A 328 28.91 20.78 -3.01
CA LEU A 328 27.72 21.34 -3.65
C LEU A 328 28.09 22.40 -4.70
N GLU A 329 29.06 23.27 -4.40
CA GLU A 329 29.59 24.26 -5.35
C GLU A 329 30.26 23.59 -6.57
N ARG A 330 30.94 22.44 -6.39
CA ARG A 330 31.48 21.66 -7.51
C ARG A 330 30.40 21.13 -8.43
N TYR A 331 29.31 20.61 -7.88
CA TYR A 331 28.15 20.19 -8.66
C TYR A 331 27.54 21.36 -9.43
N GLN A 332 27.37 22.54 -8.80
CA GLN A 332 26.87 23.74 -9.48
C GLN A 332 27.77 24.21 -10.63
N LYS A 333 29.10 24.10 -10.50
CA LYS A 333 30.05 24.38 -11.58
C LYS A 333 29.98 23.35 -12.71
N ALA A 334 29.79 22.07 -12.40
CA ALA A 334 29.65 21.04 -13.42
C ALA A 334 28.44 21.30 -14.33
N THR A 335 27.37 21.89 -13.79
CA THR A 335 26.20 22.35 -14.55
C THR A 335 26.53 23.49 -15.52
N SER A 336 27.35 24.46 -15.10
CA SER A 336 27.74 25.58 -15.96
C SER A 336 28.71 25.18 -17.08
N ALA A 337 29.58 24.18 -16.87
CA ALA A 337 30.47 23.66 -17.92
C ALA A 337 29.74 22.87 -19.04
N ASN A 338 28.58 22.27 -18.73
CA ASN A 338 27.74 21.61 -19.74
C ASN A 338 27.02 22.60 -20.68
N ARG A 339 26.90 23.88 -20.27
CA ARG A 339 26.35 24.99 -21.05
C ARG A 339 27.05 25.17 -22.41
N ASP A 340 28.37 24.99 -22.44
CA ASP A 340 29.20 25.24 -23.62
C ASP A 340 29.21 24.06 -24.62
N LYS A 341 28.75 22.87 -24.21
CA LYS A 341 28.63 21.68 -25.08
C LYS A 341 27.25 21.55 -25.75
N MET A 342 26.20 22.13 -25.16
CA MET A 342 24.81 22.06 -25.68
C MET A 342 24.56 22.68 -27.08
N PRO A 343 25.28 23.70 -27.59
CA PRO A 343 24.97 24.29 -28.90
C PRO A 343 25.19 23.36 -30.10
N SER A 344 26.04 22.34 -29.98
CA SER A 344 26.42 21.47 -31.11
C SER A 344 25.42 20.34 -31.40
N MET A 345 24.78 19.80 -30.36
CA MET A 345 23.89 18.64 -30.48
C MET A 345 22.44 19.05 -30.82
N ILE A 346 22.02 20.22 -30.31
CA ILE A 346 20.68 20.79 -30.52
C ILE A 346 20.47 21.25 -31.97
N SER A 347 21.55 21.61 -32.69
CA SER A 347 21.46 22.02 -34.09
C SER A 347 20.90 20.92 -35.02
N SER A 348 21.24 19.65 -34.80
CA SER A 348 20.81 18.55 -35.69
C SER A 348 19.35 18.12 -35.49
N ILE A 349 18.81 18.25 -34.27
CA ILE A 349 17.44 17.87 -33.91
C ILE A 349 16.47 19.05 -34.17
N VAL A 350 16.92 20.29 -33.90
CA VAL A 350 16.12 21.51 -34.13
C VAL A 350 15.92 21.79 -35.63
N GLN A 351 16.80 21.29 -36.50
CA GLN A 351 16.64 21.45 -37.94
C GLN A 351 15.52 20.57 -38.53
N ARG A 352 15.14 19.47 -37.86
CA ARG A 352 14.02 18.60 -38.28
C ARG A 352 12.65 19.05 -37.77
N LEU A 353 12.59 19.79 -36.67
CA LEU A 353 11.34 20.26 -36.06
C LEU A 353 10.94 21.70 -36.47
N LYS A 354 11.66 22.30 -37.41
CA LYS A 354 11.62 23.74 -37.71
C LYS A 354 10.41 24.25 -38.50
N LEU A 355 9.35 23.45 -38.73
CA LEU A 355 8.29 23.82 -39.68
C LEU A 355 6.88 24.08 -39.12
N LEU A 356 6.63 24.04 -37.80
CA LEU A 356 5.24 24.23 -37.32
C LEU A 356 4.95 25.21 -36.17
N LEU A 357 5.91 25.83 -35.46
CA LEU A 357 5.55 26.66 -34.28
C LEU A 357 6.47 27.87 -34.01
N TYR A 358 6.86 28.61 -35.05
CA TYR A 358 7.89 29.67 -34.92
C TYR A 358 7.41 31.01 -34.33
N ASN A 359 6.11 31.33 -34.33
CA ASN A 359 5.67 32.71 -34.02
C ASN A 359 5.03 32.93 -32.63
N VAL A 360 4.60 31.88 -31.93
CA VAL A 360 4.00 32.02 -30.57
C VAL A 360 5.04 31.91 -29.46
N PHE A 361 6.16 31.22 -29.69
CA PHE A 361 7.21 31.04 -28.68
C PHE A 361 8.07 32.28 -28.43
N ARG A 362 8.17 33.20 -29.40
CA ARG A 362 9.19 34.28 -29.36
C ARG A 362 8.97 35.32 -28.26
N SER A 363 7.72 35.63 -27.91
CA SER A 363 7.41 36.61 -26.85
C SER A 363 7.53 36.02 -25.44
N LYS A 364 7.23 34.73 -25.27
CA LYS A 364 7.50 34.00 -24.02
C LYS A 364 9.00 33.75 -23.84
N LEU A 365 9.73 33.36 -24.89
CA LEU A 365 11.17 33.08 -24.84
C LEU A 365 11.99 34.28 -24.35
N LEU A 366 11.60 35.52 -24.70
CA LEU A 366 12.27 36.75 -24.25
C LEU A 366 11.99 37.10 -22.77
N ALA A 367 10.87 36.66 -22.20
CA ALA A 367 10.62 36.71 -20.76
C ALA A 367 11.32 35.55 -20.01
N TYR A 368 11.45 34.38 -20.66
CA TYR A 368 12.20 33.22 -20.17
C TYR A 368 13.72 33.41 -20.18
N GLN A 369 14.26 34.19 -21.13
CA GLN A 369 15.69 34.52 -21.17
C GLN A 369 16.18 35.33 -19.96
N LYS A 370 15.27 35.93 -19.19
CA LYS A 370 15.59 36.58 -17.89
C LYS A 370 15.60 35.61 -16.70
N LYS A 371 15.01 34.42 -16.82
CA LYS A 371 15.09 33.32 -15.84
C LYS A 371 16.18 32.29 -16.19
N THR A 372 16.61 32.23 -17.45
CA THR A 372 17.63 31.28 -17.90
C THR A 372 19.01 31.87 -17.80
N ASP A 373 19.54 31.77 -16.61
CA ASP A 373 20.95 31.89 -16.30
C ASP A 373 21.06 31.17 -14.93
N LEU A 374 22.10 30.37 -14.67
CA LEU A 374 22.68 30.25 -13.32
C LEU A 374 21.93 29.39 -12.25
N GLU A 375 22.61 28.38 -11.67
CA GLU A 375 22.40 27.91 -10.28
C GLU A 375 21.20 27.01 -9.90
N LEU A 376 20.41 26.46 -10.85
CA LEU A 376 19.29 25.54 -10.52
C LEU A 376 19.72 24.07 -10.37
N TRP A 377 19.34 23.45 -9.25
CA TRP A 377 19.73 22.08 -8.88
C TRP A 377 19.13 20.99 -9.78
N HIS A 378 17.92 21.15 -10.30
CA HIS A 378 17.28 20.14 -11.15
C HIS A 378 17.92 19.95 -12.54
N THR A 379 18.91 20.77 -12.88
CA THR A 379 19.61 20.69 -14.16
C THR A 379 20.90 19.85 -14.10
N LEU A 380 21.20 19.25 -12.94
CA LEU A 380 22.39 18.43 -12.74
C LEU A 380 22.40 17.17 -13.64
N PRO A 381 23.55 16.79 -14.22
CA PRO A 381 23.68 15.51 -14.91
C PRO A 381 23.56 14.35 -13.91
N ASP A 382 22.92 13.25 -14.30
CA ASP A 382 22.86 12.04 -13.47
C ASP A 382 24.19 11.29 -13.55
N ASP A 383 24.90 11.27 -12.43
CA ASP A 383 26.17 10.57 -12.25
C ASP A 383 26.03 9.26 -11.46
N GLY A 384 24.79 8.85 -11.16
CA GLY A 384 24.47 7.68 -10.34
C GLY A 384 24.50 7.94 -8.83
N TYR A 385 24.87 9.14 -8.38
CA TYR A 385 25.04 9.47 -6.96
C TYR A 385 24.15 10.64 -6.54
N ILE A 386 24.27 11.80 -7.20
CA ILE A 386 23.77 13.07 -6.64
C ILE A 386 22.26 13.07 -6.45
N TYR A 387 21.50 12.39 -7.31
CA TYR A 387 20.04 12.26 -7.21
C TYR A 387 19.55 11.49 -5.98
N ASN A 388 20.43 10.69 -5.36
CA ASN A 388 20.10 9.94 -4.14
C ASN A 388 20.50 10.70 -2.87
N HIS A 389 21.43 11.66 -2.97
CA HIS A 389 22.13 12.24 -1.82
C HIS A 389 22.16 13.78 -1.80
N LEU A 390 21.58 14.48 -2.78
CA LEU A 390 21.61 15.94 -2.85
C LEU A 390 21.01 16.59 -1.60
N THR A 391 19.79 16.19 -1.21
CA THR A 391 19.13 16.72 0.00
C THR A 391 19.90 16.39 1.28
N TRP A 392 20.59 15.24 1.32
CA TRP A 392 21.48 14.87 2.41
C TRP A 392 22.69 15.81 2.51
N HIS A 393 23.34 16.13 1.39
CA HIS A 393 24.45 17.07 1.38
C HIS A 393 24.01 18.49 1.72
N LEU A 394 22.85 18.95 1.24
CA LEU A 394 22.28 20.25 1.58
C LEU A 394 22.03 20.36 3.09
N GLU A 395 21.51 19.31 3.72
CA GLU A 395 21.29 19.28 5.16
C GLU A 395 22.60 19.31 5.96
N LYS A 396 23.59 18.49 5.57
CA LYS A 396 24.91 18.47 6.22
C LYS A 396 25.69 19.78 6.04
N ALA A 397 25.45 20.51 4.95
CA ALA A 397 25.94 21.86 4.72
C ALA A 397 25.13 22.95 5.46
N GLN A 398 24.10 22.57 6.25
CA GLN A 398 23.17 23.49 6.93
C GLN A 398 22.40 24.42 5.98
N LYS A 399 22.23 24.01 4.71
CA LYS A 399 21.50 24.74 3.66
C LYS A 399 20.04 24.26 3.56
N ILE A 400 19.33 24.29 4.68
CA ILE A 400 17.94 23.80 4.77
C ILE A 400 16.99 24.52 3.79
N ASN A 401 17.15 25.84 3.65
CA ASN A 401 16.35 26.64 2.73
C ASN A 401 16.53 26.23 1.27
N GLU A 402 17.72 25.74 0.88
CA GLU A 402 17.96 25.23 -0.47
C GLU A 402 17.21 23.92 -0.74
N ILE A 403 16.94 23.09 0.28
CA ILE A 403 16.08 21.89 0.13
C ILE A 403 14.65 22.31 -0.21
N HIS A 404 14.12 23.30 0.53
CA HIS A 404 12.78 23.83 0.26
C HIS A 404 12.71 24.53 -1.11
N GLN A 405 13.80 25.18 -1.54
CA GLN A 405 13.89 25.84 -2.84
C GLN A 405 14.00 24.83 -4.00
N LEU A 406 14.81 23.78 -3.86
CA LEU A 406 14.94 22.67 -4.82
C LEU A 406 13.56 22.12 -5.21
N LEU A 407 12.72 21.85 -4.21
CA LEU A 407 11.38 21.30 -4.41
C LEU A 407 10.38 22.32 -4.99
N LYS A 408 10.76 23.60 -5.09
CA LYS A 408 9.99 24.68 -5.74
C LYS A 408 10.54 25.07 -7.10
N GLU A 409 11.70 24.54 -7.52
CA GLU A 409 12.30 24.90 -8.80
C GLU A 409 11.37 24.55 -9.97
N GLU A 410 11.33 25.41 -10.97
CA GLU A 410 10.48 25.26 -12.15
C GLU A 410 11.33 25.06 -13.42
N THR A 411 10.87 24.20 -14.33
CA THR A 411 11.42 24.14 -15.69
C THR A 411 11.00 25.39 -16.49
N PRO A 412 11.63 25.68 -17.64
CA PRO A 412 11.20 26.75 -18.55
C PRO A 412 9.73 26.60 -19.01
N GLU A 413 9.16 25.41 -19.00
CA GLU A 413 7.77 25.17 -19.36
C GLU A 413 6.80 25.40 -18.19
N GLY A 414 7.33 25.57 -16.97
CA GLY A 414 6.57 25.80 -15.73
C GLY A 414 6.24 24.51 -14.95
N TYR A 415 6.86 23.38 -15.28
CA TYR A 415 6.75 22.14 -14.52
C TYR A 415 7.65 22.16 -13.28
N ASN A 416 7.37 21.32 -12.27
CA ASN A 416 8.32 21.13 -11.17
C ASN A 416 9.61 20.50 -11.69
N GLY A 417 10.73 21.23 -11.57
CA GLY A 417 12.01 20.87 -12.16
C GLY A 417 12.61 19.60 -11.58
N TRP A 418 12.65 19.49 -10.25
CA TRP A 418 13.24 18.32 -9.59
C TRP A 418 12.45 17.05 -9.84
N TYR A 419 11.12 17.14 -9.79
CA TYR A 419 10.23 16.03 -10.13
C TYR A 419 10.42 15.59 -11.58
N TRP A 420 10.37 16.53 -12.53
CA TRP A 420 10.50 16.23 -13.96
C TRP A 420 11.79 15.45 -14.27
N GLN A 421 12.88 15.86 -13.63
CA GLN A 421 14.17 15.24 -13.84
C GLN A 421 14.30 13.87 -13.16
N CYS A 422 13.81 13.73 -11.92
CA CYS A 422 13.75 12.43 -11.24
C CYS A 422 12.90 11.43 -12.02
N ASP A 423 11.73 11.85 -12.51
CA ASP A 423 10.82 10.99 -13.24
C ASP A 423 11.41 10.50 -14.57
N ARG A 424 12.06 11.40 -15.33
CA ARG A 424 12.73 11.05 -16.58
C ARG A 424 13.86 10.01 -16.42
N GLN A 425 14.52 10.00 -15.26
CA GLN A 425 15.56 9.02 -14.94
C GLN A 425 15.01 7.74 -14.28
N GLY A 426 13.69 7.61 -14.12
CA GLY A 426 13.05 6.49 -13.43
C GLY A 426 13.28 6.48 -11.91
N LYS A 427 13.63 7.63 -11.33
CA LYS A 427 13.96 7.84 -9.92
C LYS A 427 12.85 8.60 -9.17
N THR A 428 11.60 8.45 -9.60
CA THR A 428 10.44 9.14 -9.00
C THR A 428 10.31 8.88 -7.49
N ALA A 429 10.72 7.69 -7.02
CA ALA A 429 10.79 7.36 -5.61
C ALA A 429 11.73 8.28 -4.80
N ASN A 430 12.82 8.77 -5.40
CA ASN A 430 13.73 9.71 -4.75
C ASN A 430 13.06 11.07 -4.51
N PHE A 431 12.31 11.57 -5.50
CA PHE A 431 11.57 12.82 -5.34
C PHE A 431 10.58 12.71 -4.16
N ILE A 432 9.87 11.59 -4.05
CA ILE A 432 8.95 11.35 -2.93
C ILE A 432 9.72 11.31 -1.60
N LYS A 433 10.86 10.63 -1.54
CA LYS A 433 11.75 10.60 -0.36
C LYS A 433 12.24 12.00 0.03
N ASP A 434 12.62 12.82 -0.96
CA ASP A 434 13.05 14.21 -0.74
C ASP A 434 11.91 15.08 -0.21
N VAL A 435 10.70 14.92 -0.74
CA VAL A 435 9.49 15.59 -0.23
C VAL A 435 9.21 15.18 1.22
N SER A 436 9.27 13.89 1.56
CA SER A 436 9.09 13.41 2.93
C SER A 436 10.17 13.95 3.88
N ARG A 437 11.43 14.01 3.44
CA ARG A 437 12.52 14.59 4.22
C ARG A 437 12.30 16.08 4.47
N ALA A 438 11.96 16.84 3.42
CA ALA A 438 11.70 18.26 3.54
C ALA A 438 10.46 18.57 4.41
N TRP A 439 9.44 17.71 4.37
CA TRP A 439 8.32 17.78 5.29
C TRP A 439 8.77 17.58 6.74
N ALA A 440 9.53 16.52 7.04
CA ALA A 440 10.02 16.26 8.40
C ALA A 440 10.85 17.43 8.95
N ILE A 441 11.71 18.03 8.11
CA ILE A 441 12.48 19.23 8.48
C ILE A 441 11.56 20.42 8.76
N ALA A 442 10.57 20.68 7.89
CA ALA A 442 9.61 21.76 8.10
C ALA A 442 8.81 21.56 9.41
N ALA A 443 8.40 20.33 9.70
CA ALA A 443 7.73 19.95 10.94
C ALA A 443 8.61 20.18 12.18
N ALA A 444 9.88 19.79 12.14
CA ALA A 444 10.83 20.01 13.23
C ALA A 444 11.10 21.50 13.50
N ASN A 445 11.04 22.34 12.46
CA ASN A 445 11.27 23.79 12.55
C ASN A 445 10.07 24.60 13.09
N PHE A 446 8.98 23.92 13.52
CA PHE A 446 7.78 24.59 14.00
C PHE A 446 8.03 25.53 15.18
N THR A 447 8.92 25.17 16.11
CA THR A 447 9.20 25.99 17.30
C THR A 447 9.94 27.29 16.98
N GLU A 448 10.77 27.31 15.93
CA GLU A 448 11.54 28.50 15.55
C GLU A 448 10.74 29.39 14.58
N ASN A 449 10.05 28.80 13.61
CA ASN A 449 9.25 29.55 12.62
C ASN A 449 7.91 28.84 12.32
N PRO A 450 6.87 29.05 13.17
CA PRO A 450 5.56 28.39 13.01
C PRO A 450 4.88 28.69 11.66
N THR A 451 4.97 29.94 11.19
CA THR A 451 4.36 30.39 9.93
C THR A 451 4.92 29.66 8.72
N GLU A 452 6.25 29.61 8.62
CA GLU A 452 6.93 28.93 7.52
C GLU A 452 6.76 27.41 7.63
N SER A 453 6.83 26.85 8.84
CA SER A 453 6.61 25.42 9.09
C SER A 453 5.24 24.96 8.59
N ILE A 454 4.16 25.61 8.99
CA ILE A 454 2.79 25.22 8.61
C ILE A 454 2.56 25.40 7.11
N SER A 455 3.04 26.49 6.51
CA SER A 455 2.88 26.72 5.07
C SER A 455 3.66 25.70 4.22
N LEU A 456 4.88 25.32 4.64
CA LEU A 456 5.66 24.27 3.99
C LEU A 456 5.01 22.89 4.13
N GLN A 457 4.51 22.53 5.32
CA GLN A 457 3.77 21.28 5.53
C GLN A 457 2.55 21.19 4.60
N CYS A 458 1.73 22.25 4.52
CA CYS A 458 0.60 22.31 3.59
C CYS A 458 1.04 22.17 2.12
N ARG A 459 2.17 22.80 1.74
CA ARG A 459 2.75 22.65 0.40
C ARG A 459 3.16 21.22 0.10
N TYR A 460 3.82 20.53 1.03
CA TYR A 460 4.22 19.13 0.83
C TYR A 460 3.04 18.17 0.77
N ALA A 461 1.98 18.44 1.53
CA ALA A 461 0.70 17.74 1.38
C ALA A 461 0.08 17.98 -0.02
N LEU A 462 0.09 19.22 -0.53
CA LEU A 462 -0.38 19.55 -1.89
C LEU A 462 0.44 18.87 -2.99
N ILE A 463 1.76 18.79 -2.84
CA ILE A 463 2.65 18.08 -3.77
C ILE A 463 2.30 16.58 -3.75
N SER A 464 2.24 15.98 -2.57
CA SER A 464 1.95 14.54 -2.39
C SER A 464 0.58 14.15 -2.97
N THR A 465 -0.45 14.95 -2.70
CA THR A 465 -1.81 14.71 -3.22
C THR A 465 -1.91 14.92 -4.73
N SER A 466 -1.09 15.82 -5.30
CA SER A 466 -0.98 15.99 -6.75
C SER A 466 -0.29 14.80 -7.41
N LEU A 467 0.77 14.25 -6.80
CA LEU A 467 1.39 13.01 -7.26
C LEU A 467 0.43 11.82 -7.20
N ASN A 468 -0.36 11.71 -6.12
CA ASN A 468 -1.42 10.69 -6.02
C ASN A 468 -2.43 10.82 -7.17
N SER A 469 -2.87 12.05 -7.48
CA SER A 469 -3.78 12.31 -8.60
C SER A 469 -3.17 12.00 -9.97
N LEU A 470 -1.88 12.24 -10.18
CA LEU A 470 -1.20 11.85 -11.43
C LEU A 470 -1.14 10.34 -11.57
N ALA A 471 -0.76 9.64 -10.50
CA ALA A 471 -0.71 8.19 -10.49
C ALA A 471 -2.07 7.55 -10.75
N GLY A 472 -3.14 8.09 -10.16
CA GLY A 472 -4.51 7.61 -10.39
C GLY A 472 -5.07 7.90 -11.79
N LYS A 473 -4.47 8.82 -12.56
CA LYS A 473 -4.95 9.19 -13.90
C LYS A 473 -4.37 8.33 -15.03
N ILE A 474 -3.31 7.57 -14.77
CA ILE A 474 -2.63 6.77 -15.79
C ILE A 474 -3.23 5.36 -15.76
N PRO A 475 -3.93 4.91 -16.83
CA PRO A 475 -4.51 3.57 -16.84
C PRO A 475 -3.45 2.46 -16.79
N PRO A 476 -3.69 1.36 -16.06
CA PRO A 476 -2.77 0.21 -16.01
C PRO A 476 -2.38 -0.33 -17.39
N GLU A 477 -3.30 -0.36 -18.35
CA GLU A 477 -3.07 -0.84 -19.72
C GLU A 477 -2.06 0.05 -20.45
N LEU A 478 -2.14 1.37 -20.22
CA LEU A 478 -1.20 2.32 -20.79
C LEU A 478 0.19 2.14 -20.18
N MET A 479 0.29 1.94 -18.86
CA MET A 479 1.58 1.63 -18.21
C MET A 479 2.22 0.37 -18.81
N ALA A 480 1.44 -0.70 -18.96
CA ALA A 480 1.90 -1.93 -19.59
C ALA A 480 2.34 -1.72 -21.06
N ALA A 481 1.65 -0.87 -21.81
CA ALA A 481 2.05 -0.51 -23.17
C ALA A 481 3.34 0.32 -23.22
N LEU A 482 3.54 1.25 -22.28
CA LEU A 482 4.74 2.07 -22.17
C LEU A 482 5.97 1.21 -21.81
N LEU A 483 5.82 0.26 -20.89
CA LEU A 483 6.86 -0.73 -20.56
C LEU A 483 7.18 -1.66 -21.73
N LYS A 484 6.15 -2.18 -22.41
CA LYS A 484 6.32 -3.04 -23.59
C LYS A 484 7.15 -2.36 -24.68
N ASN A 485 6.95 -1.06 -24.89
CA ASN A 485 7.67 -0.26 -25.89
C ASN A 485 8.97 0.37 -25.36
N LYS A 486 9.38 0.05 -24.12
CA LYS A 486 10.59 0.58 -23.46
C LYS A 486 10.63 2.12 -23.41
N ILE A 487 9.47 2.76 -23.37
CA ILE A 487 9.34 4.21 -23.16
C ILE A 487 9.50 4.52 -21.67
N TRP A 488 8.96 3.66 -20.81
CA TRP A 488 9.11 3.72 -19.36
C TRP A 488 10.07 2.66 -18.83
N MET A 489 10.73 2.98 -17.72
CA MET A 489 11.52 2.01 -16.96
C MET A 489 10.62 1.23 -15.98
N PRO A 490 10.90 -0.06 -15.68
CA PRO A 490 10.14 -0.83 -14.70
C PRO A 490 10.06 -0.16 -13.31
N ALA A 491 11.16 0.44 -12.84
CA ALA A 491 11.20 1.18 -11.57
C ALA A 491 10.25 2.39 -11.56
N GLN A 492 10.16 3.10 -12.69
CA GLN A 492 9.25 4.23 -12.84
C GLN A 492 7.79 3.78 -12.73
N ALA A 493 7.41 2.73 -13.46
CA ALA A 493 6.05 2.21 -13.44
C ALA A 493 5.65 1.71 -12.04
N LEU A 494 6.55 0.99 -11.34
CA LEU A 494 6.31 0.54 -9.97
C LEU A 494 6.15 1.72 -9.00
N ALA A 495 6.95 2.79 -9.15
CA ALA A 495 6.81 3.99 -8.33
C ALA A 495 5.44 4.66 -8.52
N TYR A 496 4.91 4.73 -9.74
CA TYR A 496 3.55 5.23 -10.00
C TYR A 496 2.48 4.34 -9.35
N VAL A 497 2.61 3.02 -9.48
CA VAL A 497 1.66 2.07 -8.86
C VAL A 497 1.68 2.19 -7.33
N ARG A 498 2.85 2.37 -6.72
CA ARG A 498 3.00 2.61 -5.27
C ARG A 498 2.45 3.98 -4.81
N GLN A 499 2.56 4.98 -5.68
CA GLN A 499 2.03 6.32 -5.41
C GLN A 499 0.50 6.34 -5.49
N ASN A 500 -0.12 5.46 -6.28
CA ASN A 500 -1.56 5.29 -6.26
C ASN A 500 -2.01 4.72 -4.90
N LYS A 501 -2.77 5.53 -4.15
CA LYS A 501 -3.26 5.18 -2.81
C LYS A 501 -4.64 4.52 -2.81
N ASP A 502 -5.18 4.23 -3.98
CA ASP A 502 -6.39 3.42 -4.15
C ASP A 502 -6.01 1.95 -4.32
N SER A 503 -6.47 1.10 -3.40
CA SER A 503 -6.06 -0.32 -3.33
C SER A 503 -6.42 -1.10 -4.60
N ARG A 504 -7.59 -0.86 -5.19
CA ARG A 504 -8.04 -1.54 -6.41
C ARG A 504 -7.21 -1.12 -7.62
N SER A 505 -7.04 0.18 -7.81
CA SER A 505 -6.22 0.72 -8.91
C SER A 505 -4.75 0.29 -8.79
N GLN A 506 -4.23 0.20 -7.56
CA GLN A 506 -2.89 -0.32 -7.28
C GLN A 506 -2.78 -1.81 -7.64
N ALA A 507 -3.77 -2.63 -7.30
CA ALA A 507 -3.83 -4.04 -7.68
C ALA A 507 -3.85 -4.24 -9.20
N GLU A 508 -4.70 -3.50 -9.90
CA GLU A 508 -4.79 -3.52 -11.37
C GLU A 508 -3.47 -3.07 -12.01
N GLY A 509 -2.84 -2.02 -11.47
CA GLY A 509 -1.51 -1.55 -11.85
C GLY A 509 -0.43 -2.62 -11.70
N LEU A 510 -0.31 -3.23 -10.52
CA LEU A 510 0.66 -4.31 -10.24
C LEU A 510 0.44 -5.50 -11.18
N LYS A 511 -0.81 -5.91 -11.39
CA LYS A 511 -1.17 -6.98 -12.32
C LYS A 511 -0.69 -6.65 -13.74
N ALA A 512 -0.90 -5.42 -14.21
CA ALA A 512 -0.52 -5.00 -15.56
C ALA A 512 1.00 -4.98 -15.78
N ILE A 513 1.78 -4.57 -14.76
CA ILE A 513 3.24 -4.43 -14.87
C ILE A 513 4.02 -5.70 -14.48
N SER A 514 3.42 -6.63 -13.73
CA SER A 514 4.03 -7.83 -13.15
C SER A 514 5.04 -8.54 -14.07
N LYS A 515 4.64 -8.84 -15.31
CA LYS A 515 5.46 -9.54 -16.31
C LYS A 515 6.68 -8.79 -16.85
N TYR A 516 6.77 -7.48 -16.58
CA TYR A 516 7.87 -6.62 -17.04
C TYR A 516 8.84 -6.25 -15.91
N LEU A 517 8.58 -6.68 -14.67
CA LEU A 517 9.42 -6.35 -13.52
C LEU A 517 10.68 -7.23 -13.48
N PRO A 518 11.88 -6.65 -13.31
CA PRO A 518 13.11 -7.42 -13.07
C PRO A 518 13.14 -7.99 -11.64
N PRO A 519 13.91 -9.06 -11.37
CA PRO A 519 14.00 -9.70 -10.06
C PRO A 519 14.35 -8.74 -8.91
N SER A 520 15.12 -7.69 -9.18
CA SER A 520 15.51 -6.68 -8.18
C SER A 520 14.34 -5.85 -7.65
N LEU A 521 13.23 -5.74 -8.39
CA LEU A 521 12.06 -4.93 -8.02
C LEU A 521 10.86 -5.78 -7.54
N LEU A 522 10.96 -7.10 -7.61
CA LEU A 522 9.92 -8.01 -7.12
C LEU A 522 9.67 -7.92 -5.60
N PRO A 523 10.69 -7.72 -4.74
CA PRO A 523 10.44 -7.49 -3.31
C PRO A 523 9.56 -6.26 -3.08
N GLU A 524 9.89 -5.15 -3.76
CA GLU A 524 9.11 -3.91 -3.67
C GLU A 524 7.68 -4.06 -4.21
N ALA A 525 7.49 -4.85 -5.27
CA ALA A 525 6.16 -5.14 -5.81
C ALA A 525 5.33 -6.01 -4.87
N LEU A 526 5.96 -6.97 -4.18
CA LEU A 526 5.31 -7.79 -3.16
C LEU A 526 4.93 -6.97 -1.93
N ASP A 527 5.78 -6.02 -1.52
CA ASP A 527 5.47 -5.07 -0.45
C ASP A 527 4.28 -4.18 -0.82
N CYS A 528 4.19 -3.74 -2.08
CA CYS A 528 3.00 -3.04 -2.57
C CYS A 528 1.76 -3.94 -2.53
N ALA A 529 1.87 -5.20 -2.96
CA ALA A 529 0.77 -6.16 -2.92
C ALA A 529 0.25 -6.41 -1.49
N ARG A 530 1.15 -6.42 -0.50
CA ARG A 530 0.80 -6.55 0.91
C ARG A 530 0.06 -5.34 1.46
N GLY A 531 0.39 -4.14 0.98
CA GLY A 531 -0.27 -2.89 1.37
C GLY A 531 -1.69 -2.72 0.84
N ILE A 532 -2.17 -3.62 -0.03
CA ILE A 532 -3.53 -3.59 -0.57
C ILE A 532 -4.51 -4.00 0.53
N SER A 533 -5.35 -3.06 0.95
CA SER A 533 -6.38 -3.26 1.97
C SER A 533 -7.42 -4.31 1.55
N HIS A 534 -7.97 -4.19 0.34
CA HIS A 534 -9.01 -5.06 -0.18
C HIS A 534 -8.45 -6.46 -0.44
N GLU A 535 -8.94 -7.41 0.33
CA GLU A 535 -8.33 -8.74 0.47
C GLU A 535 -8.42 -9.56 -0.82
N GLU A 536 -9.51 -9.41 -1.57
CA GLU A 536 -9.68 -10.05 -2.87
C GLU A 536 -8.71 -9.49 -3.92
N ASP A 537 -8.49 -8.17 -3.91
CA ASP A 537 -7.55 -7.50 -4.83
C ASP A 537 -6.10 -7.91 -4.50
N ARG A 538 -5.79 -8.05 -3.21
CA ARG A 538 -4.51 -8.57 -2.71
C ARG A 538 -4.29 -10.00 -3.18
N ALA A 539 -5.27 -10.89 -3.03
CA ALA A 539 -5.20 -12.27 -3.54
C ALA A 539 -5.02 -12.32 -5.07
N ASN A 540 -5.76 -11.49 -5.80
CA ASN A 540 -5.65 -11.37 -7.26
C ASN A 540 -4.27 -10.85 -7.72
N THR A 541 -3.68 -9.94 -6.95
CA THR A 541 -2.32 -9.42 -7.19
C THR A 541 -1.26 -10.48 -6.95
N LEU A 542 -1.37 -11.26 -5.86
CA LEU A 542 -0.49 -12.39 -5.58
C LEU A 542 -0.52 -13.39 -6.74
N ARG A 543 -1.72 -13.70 -7.27
CA ARG A 543 -1.87 -14.55 -8.47
C ARG A 543 -1.10 -14.03 -9.69
N ALA A 544 -1.05 -12.72 -9.89
CA ALA A 544 -0.34 -12.12 -11.01
C ALA A 544 1.19 -12.10 -10.81
N LEU A 545 1.65 -11.94 -9.58
CA LEU A 545 3.09 -11.93 -9.25
C LEU A 545 3.69 -13.33 -9.15
N ALA A 546 2.92 -14.33 -8.70
CA ALA A 546 3.38 -15.70 -8.41
C ALA A 546 4.29 -16.32 -9.48
N PRO A 547 4.00 -16.21 -10.81
CA PRO A 547 4.85 -16.82 -11.85
C PRO A 547 6.25 -16.21 -11.98
N HIS A 548 6.48 -15.04 -11.37
CA HIS A 548 7.72 -14.27 -11.52
C HIS A 548 8.58 -14.26 -10.26
N LEU A 549 8.07 -14.73 -9.12
CA LEU A 549 8.76 -14.70 -7.83
C LEU A 549 9.87 -15.76 -7.75
N SER A 550 10.96 -15.42 -7.07
CA SER A 550 11.98 -16.40 -6.65
C SER A 550 11.50 -17.19 -5.43
N GLU A 551 12.14 -18.31 -5.14
CA GLU A 551 11.82 -19.19 -4.00
C GLU A 551 11.73 -18.44 -2.67
N VAL A 552 12.70 -17.57 -2.38
CA VAL A 552 12.71 -16.72 -1.17
C VAL A 552 11.50 -15.78 -1.12
N LEU A 553 11.09 -15.22 -2.26
CA LEU A 553 9.95 -14.30 -2.33
C LEU A 553 8.60 -15.03 -2.30
N LEU A 554 8.58 -16.31 -2.69
CA LEU A 554 7.38 -17.16 -2.57
C LEU A 554 7.02 -17.44 -1.11
N HIS A 555 8.00 -17.61 -0.22
CA HIS A 555 7.75 -17.64 1.22
C HIS A 555 7.09 -16.36 1.72
N GLN A 556 7.61 -15.20 1.31
CA GLN A 556 7.02 -13.91 1.68
C GLN A 556 5.60 -13.73 1.11
N ALA A 557 5.33 -14.24 -0.09
CA ALA A 557 4.00 -14.21 -0.71
C ALA A 557 3.01 -15.12 0.01
N LEU A 558 3.47 -16.27 0.53
CA LEU A 558 2.66 -17.15 1.35
C LEU A 558 2.29 -16.49 2.69
N GLU A 559 3.22 -15.78 3.33
CA GLU A 559 2.90 -15.00 4.54
C GLU A 559 1.88 -13.88 4.26
N VAL A 560 1.96 -13.22 3.08
CA VAL A 560 0.92 -12.26 2.65
C VAL A 560 -0.44 -12.96 2.52
N ALA A 561 -0.48 -14.15 1.92
CA ALA A 561 -1.71 -14.95 1.79
C ALA A 561 -2.26 -15.42 3.15
N ARG A 562 -1.38 -15.78 4.10
CA ARG A 562 -1.75 -16.18 5.46
C ARG A 562 -2.36 -15.02 6.25
N GLY A 563 -1.86 -13.80 6.04
CA GLY A 563 -2.40 -12.57 6.63
C GLY A 563 -3.73 -12.09 6.06
N ILE A 564 -4.34 -12.81 5.11
CA ILE A 564 -5.67 -12.49 4.58
C ILE A 564 -6.75 -13.05 5.53
N SER A 565 -7.61 -12.18 6.06
CA SER A 565 -8.64 -12.57 7.03
C SER A 565 -9.82 -13.28 6.38
N ASP A 566 -10.29 -12.76 5.25
CA ASP A 566 -11.34 -13.30 4.39
C ASP A 566 -10.91 -14.65 3.84
N GLU A 567 -11.64 -15.67 4.26
CA GLU A 567 -11.28 -17.05 3.98
C GLU A 567 -11.40 -17.39 2.49
N SER A 568 -12.28 -16.69 1.77
CA SER A 568 -12.43 -16.82 0.31
C SER A 568 -11.19 -16.30 -0.43
N SER A 569 -10.79 -15.07 -0.13
CA SER A 569 -9.60 -14.43 -0.71
C SER A 569 -8.33 -15.19 -0.35
N ARG A 570 -8.22 -15.69 0.89
CA ARG A 570 -7.11 -16.54 1.32
C ARG A 570 -7.04 -17.85 0.54
N ALA A 571 -8.17 -18.55 0.36
CA ALA A 571 -8.21 -19.78 -0.44
C ALA A 571 -7.81 -19.52 -1.91
N LEU A 572 -8.26 -18.40 -2.49
CA LEU A 572 -7.87 -17.99 -3.84
C LEU A 572 -6.36 -17.70 -3.95
N ALA A 573 -5.78 -17.00 -2.97
CA ALA A 573 -4.34 -16.73 -2.93
C ALA A 573 -3.52 -18.02 -2.82
N LEU A 574 -3.89 -18.93 -1.92
CA LEU A 574 -3.22 -20.23 -1.74
C LEU A 574 -3.28 -21.05 -3.03
N ARG A 575 -4.45 -21.13 -3.68
CA ARG A 575 -4.61 -21.83 -4.96
C ARG A 575 -3.74 -21.23 -6.07
N ALA A 576 -3.58 -19.91 -6.09
CA ALA A 576 -2.77 -19.23 -7.10
C ALA A 576 -1.26 -19.44 -6.88
N LEU A 577 -0.82 -19.53 -5.62
CA LEU A 577 0.57 -19.77 -5.26
C LEU A 577 0.96 -21.24 -5.39
N ALA A 578 0.04 -22.18 -5.18
CA ALA A 578 0.30 -23.63 -5.14
C ALA A 578 1.20 -24.18 -6.27
N PRO A 579 1.04 -23.80 -7.55
CA PRO A 579 1.89 -24.31 -8.63
C PRO A 579 3.36 -23.89 -8.53
N HIS A 580 3.67 -22.91 -7.70
CA HIS A 580 4.97 -22.27 -7.56
C HIS A 580 5.62 -22.52 -6.19
N LEU A 581 5.04 -23.35 -5.30
CA LEU A 581 5.47 -23.50 -3.90
C LEU A 581 6.17 -24.85 -3.56
N PRO A 582 7.08 -25.44 -4.35
CA PRO A 582 7.57 -26.81 -4.11
C PRO A 582 8.12 -27.04 -2.69
N ASP A 583 8.83 -26.06 -2.11
CA ASP A 583 9.48 -26.17 -0.80
C ASP A 583 8.64 -25.66 0.39
N VAL A 584 7.45 -25.08 0.11
CA VAL A 584 6.59 -24.40 1.10
C VAL A 584 5.18 -24.98 1.23
N LEU A 585 4.89 -26.08 0.52
CA LEU A 585 3.57 -26.71 0.49
C LEU A 585 3.07 -27.16 1.87
N SER A 586 3.96 -27.49 2.81
CA SER A 586 3.59 -27.83 4.19
C SER A 586 2.95 -26.63 4.91
N GLN A 587 3.57 -25.45 4.81
CA GLN A 587 3.05 -24.21 5.39
C GLN A 587 1.75 -23.79 4.69
N ALA A 588 1.66 -23.93 3.36
CA ALA A 588 0.44 -23.64 2.62
C ALA A 588 -0.72 -24.57 3.01
N LEU A 589 -0.43 -25.85 3.29
CA LEU A 589 -1.41 -26.80 3.81
C LEU A 589 -1.85 -26.46 5.23
N ASP A 590 -0.94 -26.00 6.09
CA ASP A 590 -1.29 -25.50 7.42
C ASP A 590 -2.18 -24.25 7.33
N CYS A 591 -1.89 -23.30 6.42
CA CYS A 591 -2.77 -22.17 6.16
C CYS A 591 -4.16 -22.60 5.67
N ALA A 592 -4.26 -23.63 4.83
CA ALA A 592 -5.54 -24.18 4.40
C ALA A 592 -6.30 -24.81 5.59
N ARG A 593 -5.60 -25.48 6.51
CA ARG A 593 -6.20 -26.07 7.72
C ARG A 593 -6.77 -25.02 8.69
N GLU A 594 -6.15 -23.84 8.74
CA GLU A 594 -6.60 -22.71 9.58
C GLU A 594 -7.92 -22.07 9.08
N ILE A 595 -8.39 -22.39 7.87
CA ILE A 595 -9.66 -21.90 7.34
C ILE A 595 -10.85 -22.56 8.07
N LYS A 596 -11.73 -21.74 8.65
CA LYS A 596 -12.88 -22.19 9.44
C LYS A 596 -14.05 -22.64 8.56
N TYR A 597 -14.36 -21.89 7.51
CA TYR A 597 -15.45 -22.18 6.59
C TYR A 597 -15.08 -23.32 5.66
N GLU A 598 -15.78 -24.42 5.84
CA GLU A 598 -15.37 -25.72 5.30
C GLU A 598 -15.32 -25.77 3.77
N TYR A 599 -16.18 -24.99 3.09
CA TYR A 599 -16.15 -24.85 1.64
C TYR A 599 -14.89 -24.14 1.15
N GLN A 600 -14.44 -23.07 1.82
CA GLN A 600 -13.21 -22.37 1.44
C GLN A 600 -11.97 -23.20 1.76
N ARG A 601 -12.00 -23.97 2.85
CA ARG A 601 -10.98 -24.96 3.16
C ARG A 601 -10.86 -26.01 2.06
N ALA A 602 -11.99 -26.53 1.57
CA ALA A 602 -12.01 -27.46 0.45
C ALA A 602 -11.43 -26.83 -0.82
N LEU A 603 -11.78 -25.58 -1.16
CA LEU A 603 -11.23 -24.89 -2.32
C LEU A 603 -9.71 -24.70 -2.26
N ALA A 604 -9.17 -24.35 -1.07
CA ALA A 604 -7.73 -24.27 -0.85
C ALA A 604 -7.04 -25.63 -1.05
N LEU A 605 -7.61 -26.70 -0.48
CA LEU A 605 -7.11 -28.07 -0.66
C LEU A 605 -7.15 -28.52 -2.12
N ILE A 606 -8.22 -28.21 -2.86
CA ILE A 606 -8.34 -28.53 -4.29
C ILE A 606 -7.22 -27.87 -5.10
N GLY A 607 -6.82 -26.65 -4.74
CA GLY A 607 -5.70 -25.96 -5.38
C GLY A 607 -4.33 -26.53 -5.03
N LEU A 608 -4.15 -27.01 -3.80
CA LEU A 608 -2.88 -27.54 -3.30
C LEU A 608 -2.64 -28.99 -3.72
N ALA A 609 -3.68 -29.82 -3.76
CA ALA A 609 -3.60 -31.26 -3.94
C ALA A 609 -2.72 -31.71 -5.13
N PRO A 610 -2.81 -31.11 -6.34
CA PRO A 610 -2.00 -31.54 -7.49
C PRO A 610 -0.50 -31.32 -7.36
N HIS A 611 -0.06 -30.59 -6.32
CA HIS A 611 1.33 -30.19 -6.13
C HIS A 611 1.95 -30.83 -4.87
N LEU A 612 1.17 -31.54 -4.05
CA LEU A 612 1.64 -32.07 -2.77
C LEU A 612 2.61 -33.26 -2.96
N PRO A 613 3.76 -33.27 -2.28
CA PRO A 613 4.62 -34.46 -2.21
C PRO A 613 3.99 -35.55 -1.35
N ASP A 614 4.36 -36.82 -1.60
CA ASP A 614 3.85 -38.01 -0.89
C ASP A 614 3.86 -37.89 0.64
N VAL A 615 4.85 -37.18 1.19
CA VAL A 615 5.03 -36.96 2.64
C VAL A 615 3.89 -36.12 3.25
N LEU A 616 3.27 -35.23 2.48
CA LEU A 616 2.21 -34.31 2.94
C LEU A 616 0.80 -34.82 2.62
N LEU A 617 0.64 -35.82 1.75
CA LEU A 617 -0.65 -36.42 1.40
C LEU A 617 -1.47 -36.91 2.61
N PRO A 618 -0.87 -37.54 3.65
CA PRO A 618 -1.62 -37.93 4.85
C PRO A 618 -2.23 -36.74 5.60
N GLN A 619 -1.49 -35.62 5.69
CA GLN A 619 -1.96 -34.41 6.36
C GLN A 619 -3.11 -33.75 5.58
N ALA A 620 -3.01 -33.75 4.24
CA ALA A 620 -4.07 -33.23 3.39
C ALA A 620 -5.34 -34.11 3.46
N LEU A 621 -5.17 -35.43 3.54
CA LEU A 621 -6.27 -36.36 3.78
C LEU A 621 -6.95 -36.14 5.13
N ASP A 622 -6.19 -35.92 6.20
CA ASP A 622 -6.74 -35.58 7.52
C ASP A 622 -7.51 -34.24 7.48
N CYS A 623 -6.98 -33.25 6.75
CA CYS A 623 -7.68 -31.98 6.54
C CYS A 623 -9.01 -32.17 5.79
N ALA A 624 -9.01 -32.97 4.71
CA ALA A 624 -10.21 -33.30 3.96
C ALA A 624 -11.24 -34.06 4.82
N ARG A 625 -10.80 -35.02 5.65
CA ARG A 625 -11.67 -35.77 6.58
C ARG A 625 -12.27 -34.90 7.68
N GLY A 626 -11.57 -33.84 8.08
CA GLY A 626 -12.05 -32.87 9.07
C GLY A 626 -13.16 -31.94 8.56
N ILE A 627 -13.57 -32.02 7.29
CA ILE A 627 -14.70 -31.25 6.73
C ILE A 627 -16.02 -31.96 7.04
N SER A 628 -16.96 -31.26 7.67
CA SER A 628 -18.27 -31.79 8.04
C SER A 628 -19.25 -31.79 6.86
N ASP A 629 -19.28 -30.70 6.08
CA ASP A 629 -20.09 -30.52 4.89
C ASP A 629 -19.75 -31.58 3.82
N GLU A 630 -20.73 -32.41 3.49
CA GLU A 630 -20.51 -33.60 2.67
C GLU A 630 -20.12 -33.26 1.23
N TYR A 631 -20.62 -32.14 0.69
CA TYR A 631 -20.26 -31.65 -0.64
C TYR A 631 -18.80 -31.16 -0.68
N SER A 632 -18.42 -30.30 0.25
CA SER A 632 -17.06 -29.78 0.37
C SER A 632 -16.04 -30.89 0.64
N ARG A 633 -16.38 -31.86 1.50
CA ARG A 633 -15.55 -33.04 1.78
C ARG A 633 -15.37 -33.91 0.54
N ALA A 634 -16.45 -34.21 -0.19
CA ALA A 634 -16.37 -35.03 -1.40
C ALA A 634 -15.42 -34.41 -2.42
N ARG A 635 -15.53 -33.10 -2.68
CA ARG A 635 -14.66 -32.40 -3.66
C ARG A 635 -13.19 -32.35 -3.23
N ALA A 636 -12.92 -32.13 -1.93
CA ALA A 636 -11.55 -32.17 -1.41
C ALA A 636 -10.92 -33.57 -1.54
N LEU A 637 -11.68 -34.64 -1.25
CA LEU A 637 -11.21 -36.01 -1.40
C LEU A 637 -10.99 -36.40 -2.86
N VAL A 638 -11.86 -35.94 -3.78
CA VAL A 638 -11.65 -36.14 -5.23
C VAL A 638 -10.34 -35.52 -5.70
N ALA A 639 -10.01 -34.31 -5.23
CA ALA A 639 -8.78 -33.64 -5.62
C ALA A 639 -7.50 -34.39 -5.19
N LEU A 640 -7.57 -35.19 -4.12
CA LEU A 640 -6.47 -36.04 -3.63
C LEU A 640 -6.42 -37.41 -4.31
N ALA A 641 -7.46 -37.80 -5.05
CA ALA A 641 -7.56 -39.13 -5.66
C ALA A 641 -6.45 -39.50 -6.68
N PRO A 642 -5.85 -38.56 -7.46
CA PRO A 642 -4.72 -38.88 -8.33
C PRO A 642 -3.56 -39.57 -7.61
N ASP A 643 -3.22 -39.09 -6.41
CA ASP A 643 -2.05 -39.55 -5.65
C ASP A 643 -2.44 -40.46 -4.47
N LEU A 644 -3.71 -40.44 -4.06
CA LEU A 644 -4.29 -41.30 -3.02
C LEU A 644 -5.60 -41.98 -3.50
N PRO A 645 -5.55 -42.98 -4.40
CA PRO A 645 -6.76 -43.62 -4.94
C PRO A 645 -7.65 -44.29 -3.87
N ASP A 646 -7.09 -44.68 -2.73
CA ASP A 646 -7.82 -45.30 -1.61
C ASP A 646 -8.88 -44.39 -0.96
N VAL A 647 -8.89 -43.09 -1.27
CA VAL A 647 -9.88 -42.12 -0.76
C VAL A 647 -11.19 -42.15 -1.57
N LEU A 648 -11.18 -42.71 -2.78
CA LEU A 648 -12.31 -42.73 -3.70
C LEU A 648 -13.59 -43.36 -3.11
N PRO A 649 -13.55 -44.48 -2.36
CA PRO A 649 -14.75 -45.01 -1.69
C PRO A 649 -15.32 -44.05 -0.63
N GLN A 650 -14.45 -43.30 0.07
CA GLN A 650 -14.87 -42.32 1.08
C GLN A 650 -15.53 -41.11 0.40
N ALA A 651 -14.93 -40.62 -0.69
CA ALA A 651 -15.47 -39.54 -1.49
C ALA A 651 -16.86 -39.90 -2.07
N LEU A 652 -17.03 -41.15 -2.55
CA LEU A 652 -18.30 -41.65 -3.04
C LEU A 652 -19.38 -41.74 -1.94
N ASP A 653 -19.04 -42.24 -0.74
CA ASP A 653 -19.99 -42.26 0.38
C ASP A 653 -20.44 -40.84 0.75
N CYS A 654 -19.51 -39.88 0.76
CA CYS A 654 -19.83 -38.47 1.00
C CYS A 654 -20.77 -37.93 -0.07
N ALA A 655 -20.45 -38.14 -1.35
CA ALA A 655 -21.27 -37.67 -2.46
C ALA A 655 -22.70 -38.22 -2.39
N ARG A 656 -22.89 -39.49 -2.01
CA ARG A 656 -24.22 -40.11 -1.87
C ARG A 656 -25.08 -39.53 -0.76
N ARG A 657 -24.47 -39.04 0.32
CA ARG A 657 -25.17 -38.53 1.50
C ARG A 657 -25.66 -37.07 1.33
N ILE A 658 -25.12 -36.35 0.34
CA ILE A 658 -25.54 -34.98 0.00
C ILE A 658 -27.05 -34.95 -0.29
N SER A 659 -27.77 -34.09 0.43
CA SER A 659 -29.21 -33.92 0.30
C SER A 659 -29.62 -33.07 -0.91
N ASP A 660 -28.82 -32.06 -1.25
CA ASP A 660 -29.06 -31.20 -2.41
C ASP A 660 -28.72 -31.92 -3.72
N GLN A 661 -29.71 -32.04 -4.61
CA GLN A 661 -29.56 -32.83 -5.83
C GLN A 661 -28.57 -32.20 -6.83
N HIS A 662 -28.41 -30.87 -6.82
CA HIS A 662 -27.46 -30.17 -7.68
C HIS A 662 -26.02 -30.39 -7.21
N HIS A 663 -25.74 -30.17 -5.93
CA HIS A 663 -24.44 -30.45 -5.31
C HIS A 663 -24.06 -31.93 -5.40
N ARG A 664 -25.03 -32.84 -5.25
CA ARG A 664 -24.80 -34.28 -5.40
C ARG A 664 -24.41 -34.66 -6.82
N ALA A 665 -25.10 -34.12 -7.83
CA ALA A 665 -24.77 -34.36 -9.23
C ALA A 665 -23.36 -33.86 -9.58
N LEU A 666 -22.97 -32.68 -9.08
CA LEU A 666 -21.63 -32.13 -9.28
C LEU A 666 -20.54 -32.97 -8.59
N ALA A 667 -20.75 -33.38 -7.33
CA ALA A 667 -19.78 -34.20 -6.59
C ALA A 667 -19.59 -35.60 -7.19
N LEU A 668 -20.67 -36.23 -7.66
CA LEU A 668 -20.59 -37.51 -8.38
C LEU A 668 -19.95 -37.33 -9.77
N GLY A 669 -20.15 -36.17 -10.41
CA GLY A 669 -19.46 -35.81 -11.64
C GLY A 669 -17.96 -35.63 -11.46
N ASP A 670 -17.54 -34.95 -10.41
CA ASP A 670 -16.13 -34.78 -10.03
C ASP A 670 -15.45 -36.16 -9.81
N LEU A 671 -16.19 -37.19 -9.36
CA LEU A 671 -15.71 -38.57 -9.17
C LEU A 671 -15.62 -39.42 -10.45
N ALA A 672 -16.34 -39.03 -11.51
CA ALA A 672 -16.45 -39.79 -12.75
C ALA A 672 -15.13 -40.14 -13.45
N PRO A 673 -14.07 -39.29 -13.46
CA PRO A 673 -12.78 -39.66 -14.03
C PRO A 673 -12.15 -40.91 -13.41
N TYR A 674 -12.44 -41.19 -12.14
CA TYR A 674 -11.82 -42.26 -11.36
C TYR A 674 -12.75 -43.46 -11.13
N LEU A 675 -14.06 -43.20 -11.04
CA LEU A 675 -15.08 -44.22 -10.81
C LEU A 675 -16.19 -44.08 -11.87
N PRO A 676 -15.97 -44.58 -13.10
CA PRO A 676 -16.96 -44.44 -14.18
C PRO A 676 -18.33 -45.04 -13.84
N ASP A 677 -18.38 -46.03 -12.95
CA ASP A 677 -19.62 -46.69 -12.52
C ASP A 677 -20.57 -45.78 -11.72
N VAL A 678 -20.11 -44.61 -11.25
CA VAL A 678 -20.94 -43.60 -10.56
C VAL A 678 -21.66 -42.68 -11.54
N LEU A 679 -21.26 -42.68 -12.81
CA LEU A 679 -21.84 -41.82 -13.86
C LEU A 679 -23.36 -42.01 -14.05
N PRO A 680 -23.92 -43.25 -14.04
CA PRO A 680 -25.37 -43.43 -14.09
C PRO A 680 -26.09 -42.79 -12.89
N GLU A 681 -25.51 -42.90 -11.70
CA GLU A 681 -26.06 -42.31 -10.48
C GLU A 681 -25.95 -40.78 -10.47
N ALA A 682 -24.83 -40.23 -10.96
CA ALA A 682 -24.61 -38.80 -11.15
C ALA A 682 -25.63 -38.22 -12.14
N LEU A 683 -25.86 -38.93 -13.24
CA LEU A 683 -26.82 -38.58 -14.28
C LEU A 683 -28.26 -38.64 -13.78
N ASP A 684 -28.62 -39.65 -13.00
CA ASP A 684 -29.94 -39.75 -12.38
C ASP A 684 -30.19 -38.61 -11.37
N CYS A 685 -29.15 -38.21 -10.62
CA CYS A 685 -29.21 -37.04 -9.74
C CYS A 685 -29.38 -35.75 -10.52
N ALA A 686 -28.60 -35.55 -11.59
CA ALA A 686 -28.73 -34.39 -12.46
C ALA A 686 -30.13 -34.29 -13.07
N ARG A 687 -30.68 -35.42 -13.55
CA ARG A 687 -32.06 -35.53 -14.07
C ARG A 687 -33.13 -35.24 -13.03
N GLY A 688 -32.85 -35.50 -11.76
CA GLY A 688 -33.74 -35.22 -10.63
C GLY A 688 -33.90 -33.73 -10.30
N ILE A 689 -32.92 -32.88 -10.63
CA ILE A 689 -32.91 -31.45 -10.29
C ILE A 689 -34.12 -30.77 -10.93
N TRP A 690 -35.07 -30.25 -10.14
CA TRP A 690 -36.28 -29.61 -10.68
C TRP A 690 -35.96 -28.43 -11.59
N ASP A 691 -35.05 -27.56 -11.18
CA ASP A 691 -34.72 -26.32 -11.89
C ASP A 691 -33.91 -26.59 -13.17
N GLN A 692 -34.38 -26.08 -14.31
CA GLN A 692 -33.81 -26.38 -15.62
C GLN A 692 -32.44 -25.73 -15.85
N TYR A 693 -32.14 -24.61 -15.20
CA TYR A 693 -30.85 -23.93 -15.29
C TYR A 693 -29.79 -24.69 -14.47
N HIS A 694 -30.10 -25.04 -13.22
CA HIS A 694 -29.23 -25.87 -12.38
C HIS A 694 -29.05 -27.29 -12.95
N ARG A 695 -30.10 -27.85 -13.58
CA ARG A 695 -30.03 -29.13 -14.31
C ARG A 695 -29.12 -29.02 -15.53
N ALA A 696 -29.29 -28.00 -16.37
CA ALA A 696 -28.43 -27.80 -17.53
C ALA A 696 -26.97 -27.69 -17.08
N ASN A 697 -26.65 -26.84 -16.10
CA ASN A 697 -25.30 -26.66 -15.58
C ASN A 697 -24.69 -27.96 -15.01
N ALA A 698 -25.48 -28.75 -14.26
CA ALA A 698 -25.01 -30.05 -13.76
C ALA A 698 -24.73 -31.06 -14.89
N LEU A 699 -25.57 -31.09 -15.93
CA LEU A 699 -25.35 -31.93 -17.11
C LEU A 699 -24.16 -31.45 -17.96
N VAL A 700 -23.93 -30.14 -18.06
CA VAL A 700 -22.70 -29.57 -18.68
C VAL A 700 -21.46 -30.02 -17.92
N ALA A 701 -21.49 -30.01 -16.60
CA ALA A 701 -20.35 -30.47 -15.80
C ALA A 701 -20.07 -31.98 -16.01
N LEU A 702 -21.09 -32.80 -16.26
CA LEU A 702 -20.96 -34.24 -16.55
C LEU A 702 -20.57 -34.55 -18.00
N ALA A 703 -20.70 -33.58 -18.91
CA ALA A 703 -20.46 -33.74 -20.34
C ALA A 703 -19.02 -34.10 -20.70
N SER A 704 -18.05 -33.70 -19.87
CA SER A 704 -16.63 -34.05 -20.04
C SER A 704 -16.39 -35.56 -20.02
N HIS A 705 -17.28 -36.34 -19.40
CA HIS A 705 -17.17 -37.80 -19.24
C HIS A 705 -18.28 -38.58 -19.93
N LEU A 706 -19.44 -37.96 -20.13
CA LEU A 706 -20.55 -38.49 -20.91
C LEU A 706 -20.91 -37.50 -22.02
N PRO A 707 -20.20 -37.50 -23.16
CA PRO A 707 -20.48 -36.57 -24.25
C PRO A 707 -21.93 -36.67 -24.75
N ASP A 708 -22.54 -37.85 -24.62
CA ASP A 708 -23.93 -38.11 -24.99
C ASP A 708 -24.93 -37.26 -24.17
N VAL A 709 -24.56 -36.85 -22.94
CA VAL A 709 -25.39 -35.95 -22.13
C VAL A 709 -25.29 -34.50 -22.55
N LEU A 710 -24.32 -34.10 -23.40
CA LEU A 710 -24.31 -32.76 -24.00
C LEU A 710 -25.60 -32.49 -24.76
N SER A 711 -26.13 -33.52 -25.43
CA SER A 711 -27.39 -33.43 -26.15
C SER A 711 -28.55 -33.18 -25.17
N GLU A 712 -28.53 -33.82 -24.00
CA GLU A 712 -29.49 -33.64 -22.92
C GLU A 712 -29.31 -32.31 -22.17
N ALA A 713 -28.08 -31.85 -21.95
CA ALA A 713 -27.72 -30.57 -21.34
C ALA A 713 -28.13 -29.41 -22.24
N LEU A 714 -27.85 -29.54 -23.54
CA LEU A 714 -28.30 -28.62 -24.58
C LEU A 714 -29.82 -28.63 -24.69
N ASP A 715 -30.47 -29.80 -24.63
CA ASP A 715 -31.93 -29.89 -24.56
C ASP A 715 -32.48 -29.20 -23.30
N CYS A 716 -31.83 -29.35 -22.15
CA CYS A 716 -32.22 -28.67 -20.91
C CYS A 716 -32.03 -27.15 -21.04
N ALA A 717 -30.89 -26.69 -21.53
CA ALA A 717 -30.62 -25.27 -21.80
C ALA A 717 -31.63 -24.70 -22.80
N ARG A 718 -31.96 -25.42 -23.87
CA ARG A 718 -32.99 -25.06 -24.85
C ARG A 718 -34.40 -25.07 -24.24
N ARG A 719 -34.66 -25.93 -23.27
CA ARG A 719 -35.93 -26.03 -22.53
C ARG A 719 -36.10 -24.91 -21.51
N ILE A 720 -35.02 -24.26 -21.03
CA ILE A 720 -35.08 -23.08 -20.14
C ILE A 720 -35.98 -22.06 -20.81
N SER A 721 -37.18 -21.84 -20.28
CA SER A 721 -38.17 -20.96 -20.91
C SER A 721 -37.70 -19.52 -21.01
N ASP A 722 -36.90 -19.07 -20.05
CA ASP A 722 -36.37 -17.72 -19.98
C ASP A 722 -35.15 -17.54 -20.90
N LYS A 723 -35.25 -16.62 -21.86
CA LYS A 723 -34.21 -16.39 -22.87
C LYS A 723 -32.92 -15.79 -22.29
N TYR A 724 -32.99 -15.09 -21.17
CA TYR A 724 -31.83 -14.51 -20.48
C TYR A 724 -31.04 -15.61 -19.76
N TYR A 725 -31.69 -16.42 -18.93
CA TYR A 725 -31.04 -17.57 -18.30
C TYR A 725 -30.59 -18.63 -19.32
N ARG A 726 -31.31 -18.77 -20.45
CA ARG A 726 -30.90 -19.58 -21.59
C ARG A 726 -29.65 -19.05 -22.26
N ALA A 727 -29.55 -17.75 -22.53
CA ALA A 727 -28.35 -17.15 -23.12
C ALA A 727 -27.12 -17.34 -22.23
N LEU A 728 -27.28 -17.23 -20.89
CA LEU A 728 -26.22 -17.50 -19.92
C LEU A 728 -25.85 -19.00 -19.88
N ALA A 729 -26.84 -19.90 -19.84
CA ALA A 729 -26.59 -21.36 -19.84
C ALA A 729 -25.95 -21.85 -21.14
N LEU A 730 -26.34 -21.30 -22.29
CA LEU A 730 -25.70 -21.57 -23.58
C LEU A 730 -24.30 -20.95 -23.64
N GLY A 731 -24.11 -19.77 -23.05
CA GLY A 731 -22.80 -19.16 -22.84
C GLY A 731 -21.88 -20.03 -21.98
N HIS A 732 -22.42 -20.78 -21.02
CA HIS A 732 -21.65 -21.74 -20.21
C HIS A 732 -21.37 -23.06 -20.96
N LEU A 733 -22.18 -23.41 -21.96
CA LEU A 733 -21.97 -24.55 -22.88
C LEU A 733 -20.93 -24.26 -23.98
N ALA A 734 -20.72 -22.97 -24.29
CA ALA A 734 -19.83 -22.50 -25.34
C ALA A 734 -18.41 -23.09 -25.35
N PRO A 735 -17.74 -23.33 -24.20
CA PRO A 735 -16.39 -23.91 -24.22
C PRO A 735 -16.33 -25.35 -24.73
N HIS A 736 -17.43 -26.11 -24.64
CA HIS A 736 -17.52 -27.51 -25.04
C HIS A 736 -18.25 -27.72 -26.36
N LEU A 737 -19.14 -26.79 -26.70
CA LEU A 737 -19.84 -26.73 -27.97
C LEU A 737 -19.72 -25.30 -28.51
N PRO A 738 -18.61 -24.93 -29.15
CA PRO A 738 -18.39 -23.57 -29.66
C PRO A 738 -19.49 -23.11 -30.63
N ASP A 739 -20.10 -24.06 -31.32
CA ASP A 739 -21.22 -23.84 -32.24
C ASP A 739 -22.48 -23.33 -31.50
N VAL A 740 -22.56 -23.50 -30.17
CA VAL A 740 -23.61 -22.89 -29.35
C VAL A 740 -23.31 -21.44 -28.97
N LEU A 741 -22.12 -20.86 -29.24
CA LEU A 741 -21.90 -19.42 -29.08
C LEU A 741 -22.73 -18.63 -30.05
N SER A 742 -22.83 -19.10 -31.30
CA SER A 742 -23.81 -18.59 -32.25
C SER A 742 -25.21 -18.75 -31.69
N GLU A 743 -25.56 -19.89 -31.10
CA GLU A 743 -26.89 -20.10 -30.49
C GLU A 743 -27.13 -19.23 -29.24
N ALA A 744 -26.11 -18.93 -28.44
CA ALA A 744 -26.15 -18.10 -27.23
C ALA A 744 -26.25 -16.62 -27.60
N LEU A 745 -25.48 -16.20 -28.61
CA LEU A 745 -25.56 -14.88 -29.22
C LEU A 745 -26.88 -14.71 -29.98
N ASP A 746 -27.37 -15.73 -30.66
CA ASP A 746 -28.69 -15.75 -31.31
C ASP A 746 -29.81 -15.80 -30.26
N CYS A 747 -29.59 -16.41 -29.10
CA CYS A 747 -30.50 -16.33 -27.96
C CYS A 747 -30.50 -14.93 -27.37
N ALA A 748 -29.33 -14.32 -27.14
CA ALA A 748 -29.19 -12.96 -26.65
C ALA A 748 -29.79 -11.93 -27.63
N ARG A 749 -29.47 -12.05 -28.93
CA ARG A 749 -30.07 -11.27 -30.04
C ARG A 749 -31.57 -11.56 -30.19
N GLY A 750 -31.97 -12.80 -29.93
CA GLY A 750 -33.35 -13.29 -29.93
C GLY A 750 -34.11 -13.00 -28.65
N ILE A 751 -33.49 -12.37 -27.63
CA ILE A 751 -34.19 -11.74 -26.52
C ILE A 751 -35.02 -10.62 -27.16
N SER A 752 -36.32 -10.81 -27.11
CA SER A 752 -37.29 -9.90 -27.71
C SER A 752 -37.36 -8.56 -26.98
N PHE A 753 -36.85 -8.49 -25.75
CA PHE A 753 -36.85 -7.29 -24.92
C PHE A 753 -35.47 -6.63 -24.91
N GLU A 754 -35.40 -5.41 -25.40
CA GLU A 754 -34.15 -4.76 -25.80
C GLU A 754 -33.24 -4.40 -24.62
N SER A 755 -33.80 -4.16 -23.42
CA SER A 755 -33.03 -3.90 -22.20
C SER A 755 -32.36 -5.15 -21.63
N SER A 756 -33.10 -6.27 -21.56
CA SER A 756 -32.53 -7.58 -21.18
C SER A 756 -31.54 -8.07 -22.23
N ARG A 757 -31.75 -7.73 -23.51
CA ARG A 757 -30.79 -7.96 -24.60
C ARG A 757 -29.52 -7.14 -24.39
N ALA A 758 -29.64 -5.84 -24.11
CA ALA A 758 -28.49 -4.98 -23.83
C ALA A 758 -27.68 -5.50 -22.63
N LEU A 759 -28.34 -5.87 -21.52
CA LEU A 759 -27.67 -6.43 -20.34
C LEU A 759 -27.06 -7.83 -20.58
N ALA A 760 -27.71 -8.69 -21.36
CA ALA A 760 -27.16 -10.00 -21.75
C ALA A 760 -25.97 -9.86 -22.70
N LEU A 761 -25.99 -8.91 -23.64
CA LEU A 761 -24.86 -8.60 -24.52
C LEU A 761 -23.71 -7.97 -23.72
N ILE A 762 -24.00 -7.11 -22.74
CA ILE A 762 -23.01 -6.59 -21.78
C ILE A 762 -22.40 -7.76 -20.96
N ALA A 763 -23.20 -8.77 -20.59
CA ALA A 763 -22.72 -9.96 -19.88
C ALA A 763 -21.92 -10.95 -20.76
N LEU A 764 -22.14 -10.95 -22.09
CA LEU A 764 -21.39 -11.75 -23.07
C LEU A 764 -20.16 -11.04 -23.63
N ALA A 765 -20.06 -9.71 -23.44
CA ALA A 765 -18.90 -8.89 -23.81
C ALA A 765 -17.54 -9.43 -23.34
N PRO A 766 -17.41 -10.18 -22.22
CA PRO A 766 -16.13 -10.80 -21.84
C PRO A 766 -15.64 -11.90 -22.79
N HIS A 767 -16.55 -12.60 -23.48
CA HIS A 767 -16.22 -13.67 -24.43
C HIS A 767 -16.31 -13.20 -25.89
N LEU A 768 -17.03 -12.10 -26.13
CA LEU A 768 -17.23 -11.48 -27.44
C LEU A 768 -17.20 -9.94 -27.31
N PRO A 769 -16.04 -9.31 -27.06
CA PRO A 769 -15.96 -7.86 -26.79
C PRO A 769 -16.45 -6.97 -27.94
N ASP A 770 -16.44 -7.52 -29.16
CA ASP A 770 -16.98 -6.88 -30.36
C ASP A 770 -18.51 -6.64 -30.29
N VAL A 771 -19.19 -7.20 -29.28
CA VAL A 771 -20.62 -6.97 -29.02
C VAL A 771 -20.90 -5.69 -28.22
N LEU A 772 -19.89 -4.95 -27.73
CA LEU A 772 -20.11 -3.70 -26.98
C LEU A 772 -20.69 -2.55 -27.84
N PRO A 773 -20.19 -2.31 -29.07
CA PRO A 773 -20.87 -1.42 -30.01
C PRO A 773 -22.29 -1.91 -30.31
N GLU A 774 -22.50 -3.22 -30.42
CA GLU A 774 -23.82 -3.82 -30.60
C GLU A 774 -24.72 -3.64 -29.36
N ALA A 775 -24.15 -3.63 -28.15
CA ALA A 775 -24.85 -3.37 -26.89
C ALA A 775 -25.23 -1.89 -26.74
N LEU A 776 -24.37 -0.97 -27.19
CA LEU A 776 -24.68 0.46 -27.31
C LEU A 776 -25.77 0.71 -28.36
N ASP A 777 -25.68 0.05 -29.52
CA ASP A 777 -26.69 0.12 -30.57
C ASP A 777 -28.01 -0.51 -30.11
N CYS A 778 -27.95 -1.57 -29.31
CA CYS A 778 -29.12 -2.13 -28.65
C CYS A 778 -29.70 -1.14 -27.62
N ALA A 779 -28.88 -0.52 -26.77
CA ALA A 779 -29.32 0.47 -25.80
C ALA A 779 -29.96 1.70 -26.46
N ARG A 780 -29.39 2.17 -27.59
CA ARG A 780 -29.97 3.22 -28.44
C ARG A 780 -31.24 2.77 -29.16
N GLY A 781 -31.31 1.49 -29.50
CA GLY A 781 -32.44 0.84 -30.15
C GLY A 781 -33.65 0.63 -29.23
N ILE A 782 -33.47 0.66 -27.90
CA ILE A 782 -34.54 0.47 -26.90
C ILE A 782 -35.71 1.43 -27.20
N GLU A 783 -36.85 0.85 -27.60
CA GLU A 783 -38.07 1.61 -27.92
C GLU A 783 -38.64 2.36 -26.70
N PHE A 784 -38.48 1.78 -25.50
CA PHE A 784 -38.95 2.37 -24.24
C PHE A 784 -37.91 3.29 -23.60
N GLU A 785 -38.22 4.57 -23.60
CA GLU A 785 -37.42 5.70 -23.13
C GLU A 785 -36.81 5.54 -21.71
N ASN A 786 -37.52 4.88 -20.78
CA ASN A 786 -37.07 4.71 -19.38
C ASN A 786 -35.98 3.64 -19.26
N SER A 787 -36.19 2.45 -19.83
CA SER A 787 -35.16 1.42 -19.90
C SER A 787 -33.99 1.82 -20.79
N ARG A 788 -34.24 2.69 -21.78
CA ARG A 788 -33.21 3.34 -22.57
C ARG A 788 -32.38 4.29 -21.71
N ALA A 789 -33.02 5.16 -20.92
CA ALA A 789 -32.33 6.04 -19.99
C ALA A 789 -31.51 5.24 -18.97
N ASP A 790 -32.04 4.15 -18.39
CA ASP A 790 -31.31 3.31 -17.42
C ASP A 790 -30.16 2.53 -18.07
N ALA A 791 -30.36 1.96 -19.25
CA ALA A 791 -29.30 1.25 -19.98
C ALA A 791 -28.21 2.20 -20.49
N LEU A 792 -28.59 3.41 -20.93
CA LEU A 792 -27.65 4.46 -21.31
C LEU A 792 -26.93 4.99 -20.07
N VAL A 793 -27.59 5.18 -18.93
CA VAL A 793 -26.97 5.53 -17.66
C VAL A 793 -26.08 4.39 -17.13
N ALA A 794 -26.38 3.13 -17.41
CA ALA A 794 -25.53 1.96 -17.11
C ALA A 794 -24.36 1.78 -18.12
N LEU A 795 -24.48 2.37 -19.30
CA LEU A 795 -23.42 2.49 -20.30
C LEU A 795 -22.61 3.78 -20.19
N VAL A 796 -23.12 4.86 -19.57
CA VAL A 796 -22.38 6.11 -19.24
C VAL A 796 -21.04 5.77 -18.55
N PRO A 797 -20.92 4.71 -17.72
CA PRO A 797 -19.66 4.19 -17.21
C PRO A 797 -18.73 3.52 -18.24
N HIS A 798 -19.26 2.77 -19.22
CA HIS A 798 -18.46 2.14 -20.28
C HIS A 798 -18.21 3.10 -21.47
N LEU A 799 -19.01 4.18 -21.61
CA LEU A 799 -19.13 5.12 -22.72
C LEU A 799 -19.78 6.48 -22.28
N PRO A 800 -19.07 7.42 -21.64
CA PRO A 800 -19.64 8.63 -21.03
C PRO A 800 -20.18 9.70 -21.99
N ASP A 801 -19.82 9.65 -23.27
CA ASP A 801 -20.28 10.60 -24.29
C ASP A 801 -21.81 10.53 -24.55
N VAL A 802 -22.49 9.53 -23.98
CA VAL A 802 -23.95 9.35 -24.08
C VAL A 802 -24.77 10.17 -23.07
N LEU A 803 -24.17 11.08 -22.28
CA LEU A 803 -24.87 11.82 -21.20
C LEU A 803 -25.91 12.85 -21.69
N PRO A 804 -25.64 13.68 -22.72
CA PRO A 804 -26.66 14.54 -23.32
C PRO A 804 -27.79 13.73 -23.99
N GLU A 805 -27.44 12.55 -24.51
CA GLU A 805 -28.38 11.59 -25.10
C GLU A 805 -29.28 10.97 -24.00
N ALA A 806 -28.72 10.69 -22.82
CA ALA A 806 -29.45 10.21 -21.65
C ALA A 806 -30.45 11.26 -21.10
N LEU A 807 -30.10 12.55 -21.12
CA LEU A 807 -31.04 13.63 -20.75
C LEU A 807 -32.20 13.79 -21.75
N ASP A 808 -31.90 13.75 -23.05
CA ASP A 808 -32.94 13.85 -24.07
C ASP A 808 -33.90 12.65 -23.97
N CYS A 809 -33.35 11.45 -23.72
CA CYS A 809 -34.16 10.28 -23.42
C CYS A 809 -35.00 10.47 -22.16
N ALA A 810 -34.43 10.93 -21.05
CA ALA A 810 -35.17 11.14 -19.80
C ALA A 810 -36.38 12.08 -19.98
N ARG A 811 -36.25 13.15 -20.77
CA ARG A 811 -37.36 14.08 -21.08
C ARG A 811 -38.45 13.49 -21.97
N ARG A 812 -38.08 12.55 -22.82
CA ARG A 812 -38.99 11.93 -23.79
C ARG A 812 -39.70 10.69 -23.22
N ILE A 813 -39.35 10.26 -22.00
CA ILE A 813 -40.08 9.24 -21.23
C ILE A 813 -41.56 9.64 -21.12
N SER A 814 -42.46 8.73 -21.51
CA SER A 814 -43.90 8.93 -21.46
C SER A 814 -44.52 8.57 -20.09
N ASP A 815 -43.91 7.63 -19.34
CA ASP A 815 -44.30 7.31 -17.96
C ASP A 815 -43.79 8.37 -16.99
N GLU A 816 -44.71 8.97 -16.25
CA GLU A 816 -44.39 10.16 -15.48
C GLU A 816 -43.55 9.86 -14.22
N ASN A 817 -43.63 8.63 -13.67
CA ASN A 817 -42.82 8.22 -12.52
C ASN A 817 -41.38 7.97 -12.91
N SER A 818 -41.19 7.17 -13.94
CA SER A 818 -39.87 6.86 -14.49
C SER A 818 -39.21 8.13 -15.02
N ARG A 819 -40.01 9.05 -15.60
CA ARG A 819 -39.53 10.37 -15.99
C ARG A 819 -39.12 11.22 -14.80
N ALA A 820 -39.95 11.31 -13.75
CA ALA A 820 -39.61 12.07 -12.56
C ALA A 820 -38.34 11.54 -11.88
N LEU A 821 -38.20 10.21 -11.72
CA LEU A 821 -37.01 9.59 -11.12
C LEU A 821 -35.76 9.70 -12.01
N ALA A 822 -35.88 9.53 -13.33
CA ALA A 822 -34.77 9.71 -14.26
C ALA A 822 -34.32 11.18 -14.32
N LEU A 823 -35.27 12.13 -14.32
CA LEU A 823 -34.96 13.56 -14.25
C LEU A 823 -34.34 13.93 -12.90
N VAL A 824 -34.82 13.37 -11.78
CA VAL A 824 -34.21 13.51 -10.45
C VAL A 824 -32.80 12.91 -10.40
N ALA A 825 -32.56 11.75 -11.02
CA ALA A 825 -31.22 11.17 -11.17
C ALA A 825 -30.28 12.05 -12.01
N LEU A 826 -30.85 12.94 -12.83
CA LEU A 826 -30.15 13.95 -13.62
C LEU A 826 -30.11 15.34 -12.97
N VAL A 827 -30.96 15.67 -11.98
CA VAL A 827 -30.99 16.96 -11.24
C VAL A 827 -29.62 17.35 -10.66
N PRO A 828 -28.79 16.42 -10.15
CA PRO A 828 -27.42 16.73 -9.73
C PRO A 828 -26.51 17.17 -10.88
N HIS A 829 -26.77 16.68 -12.09
CA HIS A 829 -26.05 17.05 -13.30
C HIS A 829 -26.66 18.27 -14.00
N LEU A 830 -27.96 18.57 -13.75
CA LEU A 830 -28.77 19.62 -14.40
C LEU A 830 -29.96 20.11 -13.51
N PRO A 831 -29.80 21.15 -12.68
CA PRO A 831 -30.83 21.59 -11.71
C PRO A 831 -32.05 22.33 -12.29
N ASP A 832 -31.93 22.89 -13.50
CA ASP A 832 -33.01 23.66 -14.15
C ASP A 832 -34.25 22.80 -14.52
N VAL A 833 -34.16 21.47 -14.37
CA VAL A 833 -35.25 20.51 -14.66
C VAL A 833 -36.23 20.32 -13.50
N LEU A 834 -36.07 21.06 -12.39
CA LEU A 834 -36.86 20.90 -11.14
C LEU A 834 -38.37 21.16 -11.27
N PRO A 835 -38.84 22.27 -11.87
CA PRO A 835 -40.28 22.48 -12.09
C PRO A 835 -40.89 21.42 -13.02
N GLU A 836 -40.11 20.99 -14.03
CA GLU A 836 -40.48 19.92 -14.96
C GLU A 836 -40.63 18.58 -14.22
N ALA A 837 -39.72 18.28 -13.28
CA ALA A 837 -39.80 17.08 -12.45
C ALA A 837 -41.01 17.08 -11.49
N LEU A 838 -41.41 18.23 -10.93
CA LEU A 838 -42.61 18.34 -10.08
C LEU A 838 -43.91 18.19 -10.86
N ASP A 839 -44.00 18.81 -12.04
CA ASP A 839 -45.18 18.64 -12.90
C ASP A 839 -45.30 17.19 -13.38
N CYS A 840 -44.17 16.50 -13.63
CA CYS A 840 -44.16 15.06 -13.87
C CYS A 840 -44.63 14.29 -12.64
N ALA A 841 -44.11 14.60 -11.45
CA ALA A 841 -44.54 13.95 -10.21
C ALA A 841 -46.06 14.06 -9.99
N ARG A 842 -46.67 15.19 -10.40
CA ARG A 842 -48.12 15.42 -10.29
C ARG A 842 -48.98 14.50 -11.15
N GLY A 843 -48.61 14.25 -12.40
CA GLY A 843 -49.41 13.40 -13.27
C GLY A 843 -49.07 11.90 -13.17
N ILE A 844 -48.17 11.51 -12.25
CA ILE A 844 -47.96 10.09 -11.90
C ILE A 844 -49.28 9.49 -11.38
N GLY A 845 -49.79 8.50 -12.12
CA GLY A 845 -50.98 7.76 -11.73
C GLY A 845 -50.76 6.75 -10.59
N HIS A 846 -49.53 6.22 -10.44
CA HIS A 846 -49.18 5.25 -9.39
C HIS A 846 -48.76 5.94 -8.09
N GLU A 847 -49.30 5.49 -6.97
CA GLU A 847 -49.43 6.35 -5.79
C GLU A 847 -48.19 6.38 -4.90
N TYR A 848 -47.54 5.22 -4.74
CA TYR A 848 -46.22 5.11 -4.11
C TYR A 848 -45.18 5.96 -4.82
N SER A 849 -45.07 5.73 -6.12
CA SER A 849 -44.22 6.43 -7.07
C SER A 849 -44.38 7.95 -7.02
N ARG A 850 -45.62 8.41 -6.89
CA ARG A 850 -45.95 9.83 -6.74
C ARG A 850 -45.46 10.39 -5.40
N ALA A 851 -45.65 9.66 -4.30
CA ALA A 851 -45.14 10.06 -3.00
C ALA A 851 -43.60 10.11 -2.98
N ASP A 852 -42.94 9.08 -3.50
CA ASP A 852 -41.48 8.96 -3.53
C ASP A 852 -40.84 10.09 -4.36
N ALA A 853 -41.41 10.38 -5.54
CA ALA A 853 -41.02 11.52 -6.35
C ALA A 853 -41.26 12.85 -5.63
N LEU A 854 -42.39 13.03 -4.95
CA LEU A 854 -42.68 14.25 -4.19
C LEU A 854 -41.72 14.44 -3.01
N VAL A 855 -41.42 13.39 -2.25
CA VAL A 855 -40.47 13.41 -1.13
C VAL A 855 -39.07 13.78 -1.61
N ALA A 856 -38.63 13.21 -2.74
CA ALA A 856 -37.34 13.55 -3.36
C ALA A 856 -37.27 15.00 -3.85
N LEU A 857 -38.42 15.61 -4.16
CA LEU A 857 -38.51 16.98 -4.66
C LEU A 857 -38.72 18.03 -3.54
N VAL A 858 -39.39 17.71 -2.43
CA VAL A 858 -39.73 18.64 -1.32
C VAL A 858 -38.57 19.56 -0.86
N PRO A 859 -37.31 19.10 -0.74
CA PRO A 859 -36.19 19.97 -0.35
C PRO A 859 -35.92 21.12 -1.33
N HIS A 860 -36.42 21.01 -2.56
CA HIS A 860 -36.16 21.93 -3.67
C HIS A 860 -37.38 22.76 -4.08
N LEU A 861 -38.48 22.73 -3.29
CA LEU A 861 -39.80 23.28 -3.67
C LEU A 861 -40.41 24.36 -2.73
N PRO A 862 -39.66 25.34 -2.18
CA PRO A 862 -40.25 26.36 -1.29
C PRO A 862 -41.27 27.27 -2.00
N ASP A 863 -41.15 27.46 -3.31
CA ASP A 863 -42.01 28.35 -4.09
C ASP A 863 -43.23 27.63 -4.74
N LEU A 864 -43.38 26.30 -4.55
CA LEU A 864 -44.39 25.45 -5.21
C LEU A 864 -45.13 24.52 -4.22
N LEU A 865 -45.36 24.98 -2.98
CA LEU A 865 -45.94 24.16 -1.90
C LEU A 865 -47.44 23.90 -2.02
N PRO A 866 -48.30 24.86 -2.39
CA PRO A 866 -49.73 24.58 -2.61
C PRO A 866 -49.93 23.51 -3.68
N GLU A 867 -49.13 23.61 -4.75
CA GLU A 867 -49.03 22.68 -5.87
C GLU A 867 -48.57 21.27 -5.49
N ALA A 868 -47.63 21.16 -4.53
CA ALA A 868 -47.16 19.90 -3.99
C ALA A 868 -48.16 19.30 -3.00
N LEU A 869 -48.89 20.13 -2.23
CA LEU A 869 -49.92 19.68 -1.30
C LEU A 869 -51.14 19.09 -2.01
N ASP A 870 -51.61 19.73 -3.08
CA ASP A 870 -52.69 19.18 -3.89
C ASP A 870 -52.28 17.85 -4.53
N CYS A 871 -51.00 17.71 -4.90
CA CYS A 871 -50.45 16.45 -5.41
C CYS A 871 -50.45 15.35 -4.33
N ALA A 872 -50.00 15.66 -3.11
CA ALA A 872 -49.97 14.73 -1.98
C ALA A 872 -51.38 14.24 -1.60
N ARG A 873 -52.39 15.13 -1.59
CA ARG A 873 -53.80 14.78 -1.33
C ARG A 873 -54.40 13.85 -2.38
N GLY A 874 -53.87 13.87 -3.60
CA GLY A 874 -54.30 13.03 -4.71
C GLY A 874 -53.91 11.54 -4.62
N ILE A 875 -53.06 11.15 -3.66
CA ILE A 875 -52.51 9.78 -3.49
C ILE A 875 -53.49 8.90 -2.73
N SER A 876 -54.18 7.92 -3.31
CA SER A 876 -55.17 7.08 -2.59
C SER A 876 -54.58 6.16 -1.50
N ASP A 877 -53.37 5.65 -1.68
CA ASP A 877 -52.66 4.85 -0.68
C ASP A 877 -52.32 5.68 0.56
N GLN A 878 -52.78 5.19 1.70
CA GLN A 878 -52.80 5.95 2.93
C GLN A 878 -51.42 6.09 3.58
N TYR A 879 -50.46 5.20 3.30
CA TYR A 879 -49.09 5.34 3.81
C TYR A 879 -48.32 6.37 3.02
N HIS A 880 -48.34 6.23 1.70
CA HIS A 880 -47.64 7.14 0.79
C HIS A 880 -48.23 8.55 0.83
N ARG A 881 -49.55 8.67 1.05
CA ARG A 881 -50.20 9.96 1.32
C ARG A 881 -49.71 10.56 2.64
N ALA A 882 -49.69 9.78 3.71
CA ALA A 882 -49.23 10.27 5.01
C ALA A 882 -47.76 10.73 4.95
N GLU A 883 -46.90 9.97 4.28
CA GLU A 883 -45.48 10.30 4.06
C GLU A 883 -45.29 11.61 3.28
N ALA A 884 -46.02 11.79 2.16
CA ALA A 884 -45.98 13.02 1.38
C ALA A 884 -46.55 14.23 2.15
N LEU A 885 -47.64 14.07 2.91
CA LEU A 885 -48.24 15.13 3.71
C LEU A 885 -47.36 15.54 4.90
N VAL A 886 -46.65 14.59 5.51
CA VAL A 886 -45.66 14.88 6.56
C VAL A 886 -44.48 15.67 6.01
N ALA A 887 -43.98 15.31 4.82
CA ALA A 887 -42.89 16.05 4.18
C ALA A 887 -43.26 17.53 3.92
N LEU A 888 -44.56 17.83 3.74
CA LEU A 888 -45.09 19.17 3.53
C LEU A 888 -45.47 19.92 4.82
N ALA A 889 -45.66 19.21 5.93
CA ALA A 889 -46.10 19.75 7.21
C ALA A 889 -45.24 20.88 7.79
N PRO A 890 -43.90 20.93 7.61
CA PRO A 890 -43.09 22.05 8.10
C PRO A 890 -43.47 23.40 7.50
N GLN A 891 -44.10 23.41 6.32
CA GLN A 891 -44.51 24.63 5.62
C GLN A 891 -46.04 24.80 5.56
N LEU A 892 -46.81 23.74 5.86
CA LEU A 892 -48.28 23.73 5.87
C LEU A 892 -48.82 22.91 7.07
N PRO A 893 -48.96 23.50 8.27
CA PRO A 893 -49.29 22.75 9.50
C PRO A 893 -50.71 22.14 9.54
N ASP A 894 -51.68 22.74 8.85
CA ASP A 894 -53.09 22.33 8.92
C ASP A 894 -53.35 20.92 8.34
N VAL A 895 -52.39 20.36 7.59
CA VAL A 895 -52.53 19.05 6.90
C VAL A 895 -52.19 17.86 7.79
N LEU A 896 -51.77 18.13 9.03
CA LEU A 896 -51.33 17.12 9.98
C LEU A 896 -52.47 16.25 10.52
N SER A 897 -53.67 16.81 10.69
CA SER A 897 -54.87 16.05 11.05
C SER A 897 -55.24 15.04 9.96
N GLU A 898 -55.18 15.48 8.71
CA GLU A 898 -55.41 14.67 7.52
C GLU A 898 -54.34 13.57 7.39
N ALA A 899 -53.07 13.90 7.63
CA ALA A 899 -51.99 12.92 7.60
C ALA A 899 -52.09 11.88 8.74
N LEU A 900 -52.60 12.24 9.93
CA LEU A 900 -52.86 11.31 11.03
C LEU A 900 -53.98 10.32 10.72
N ASP A 901 -55.07 10.79 10.11
CA ASP A 901 -56.17 9.91 9.68
C ASP A 901 -55.73 8.98 8.54
N CYS A 902 -54.82 9.43 7.68
CA CYS A 902 -54.17 8.56 6.70
C CYS A 902 -53.30 7.51 7.41
N ALA A 903 -52.45 7.91 8.36
CA ALA A 903 -51.62 6.98 9.11
C ALA A 903 -52.45 5.88 9.81
N ARG A 904 -53.60 6.21 10.38
CA ARG A 904 -54.54 5.26 11.00
C ARG A 904 -55.10 4.22 10.04
N GLY A 905 -55.38 4.63 8.81
CA GLY A 905 -55.95 3.75 7.79
C GLY A 905 -54.96 2.71 7.23
N ILE A 906 -53.65 2.94 7.40
CA ILE A 906 -52.61 2.05 6.87
C ILE A 906 -52.77 0.63 7.42
N SER A 907 -52.94 -0.32 6.50
CA SER A 907 -53.10 -1.75 6.81
C SER A 907 -51.78 -2.42 7.24
N HIS A 908 -50.65 -1.98 6.68
CA HIS A 908 -49.31 -2.47 7.05
C HIS A 908 -48.74 -1.73 8.26
N GLU A 909 -48.49 -2.48 9.34
CA GLU A 909 -48.24 -1.89 10.66
C GLU A 909 -46.89 -1.20 10.81
N CYS A 910 -45.86 -1.64 10.06
CA CYS A 910 -44.55 -0.98 10.02
C CYS A 910 -44.65 0.44 9.47
N PHE A 911 -45.32 0.56 8.33
CA PHE A 911 -45.61 1.81 7.63
C PHE A 911 -46.49 2.74 8.46
N ARG A 912 -47.47 2.17 9.18
CA ARG A 912 -48.26 2.91 10.17
C ARG A 912 -47.40 3.50 11.29
N GLY A 913 -46.45 2.73 11.83
CA GLY A 913 -45.54 3.21 12.87
C GLY A 913 -44.60 4.31 12.38
N TYR A 914 -44.02 4.17 11.19
CA TYR A 914 -43.15 5.21 10.61
C TYR A 914 -43.91 6.51 10.34
N ALA A 915 -45.12 6.41 9.76
CA ALA A 915 -45.97 7.58 9.54
C ALA A 915 -46.30 8.29 10.86
N LEU A 916 -46.63 7.55 11.93
CA LEU A 916 -46.89 8.13 13.25
C LEU A 916 -45.66 8.80 13.86
N VAL A 917 -44.49 8.16 13.84
CA VAL A 917 -43.25 8.76 14.39
C VAL A 917 -42.94 10.09 13.72
N ALA A 918 -43.14 10.17 12.40
CA ALA A 918 -42.89 11.39 11.64
C ALA A 918 -43.95 12.48 11.89
N LEU A 919 -45.17 12.10 12.30
CA LEU A 919 -46.28 13.00 12.59
C LEU A 919 -46.26 13.61 14.00
N VAL A 920 -45.86 12.84 15.00
CA VAL A 920 -45.99 13.19 16.43
C VAL A 920 -45.33 14.52 16.83
N PRO A 921 -44.14 14.92 16.33
CA PRO A 921 -43.54 16.21 16.65
C PRO A 921 -44.41 17.42 16.28
N HIS A 922 -45.38 17.22 15.39
CA HIS A 922 -46.22 18.26 14.83
C HIS A 922 -47.68 18.22 15.34
N LEU A 923 -48.04 17.25 16.20
CA LEU A 923 -49.44 16.96 16.59
C LEU A 923 -49.76 17.20 18.09
N PRO A 924 -49.60 18.43 18.63
CA PRO A 924 -49.91 18.69 20.05
C PRO A 924 -51.39 18.59 20.40
N ASP A 925 -52.29 18.85 19.45
CA ASP A 925 -53.74 18.89 19.69
C ASP A 925 -54.46 17.55 19.38
N LEU A 926 -53.75 16.52 18.89
CA LEU A 926 -54.30 15.22 18.46
C LEU A 926 -53.59 14.03 19.13
N LEU A 927 -53.11 14.24 20.35
CA LEU A 927 -52.35 13.24 21.12
C LEU A 927 -53.15 11.98 21.51
N PRO A 928 -54.42 12.06 21.97
CA PRO A 928 -55.22 10.87 22.25
C PRO A 928 -55.40 10.02 20.99
N GLU A 929 -55.63 10.68 19.86
CA GLU A 929 -55.84 10.07 18.56
C GLU A 929 -54.60 9.34 18.03
N ALA A 930 -53.43 9.94 18.22
CA ALA A 930 -52.14 9.37 17.87
C ALA A 930 -51.73 8.22 18.82
N LEU A 931 -52.07 8.31 20.12
CA LEU A 931 -51.84 7.25 21.08
C LEU A 931 -52.63 5.98 20.75
N ASP A 932 -53.92 6.11 20.42
CA ASP A 932 -54.75 4.98 20.01
C ASP A 932 -54.20 4.32 18.73
N CYS A 933 -53.69 5.11 17.79
CA CYS A 933 -53.06 4.61 16.59
C CYS A 933 -51.75 3.85 16.89
N ALA A 934 -50.91 4.40 17.79
CA ALA A 934 -49.67 3.75 18.22
C ALA A 934 -49.94 2.41 18.91
N ARG A 935 -50.96 2.35 19.78
CA ARG A 935 -51.39 1.10 20.45
C ARG A 935 -51.92 0.04 19.49
N GLY A 936 -52.45 0.46 18.35
CA GLY A 936 -52.95 -0.43 17.30
C GLY A 936 -51.86 -1.18 16.52
N ILE A 937 -50.57 -0.81 16.65
CA ILE A 937 -49.45 -1.47 15.97
C ILE A 937 -49.12 -2.80 16.68
N SER A 938 -49.11 -3.92 15.95
CA SER A 938 -48.75 -5.22 16.54
C SER A 938 -47.24 -5.45 16.57
N ASP A 939 -46.47 -4.89 15.62
CA ASP A 939 -45.00 -4.91 15.67
C ASP A 939 -44.45 -4.11 16.86
N GLN A 940 -43.65 -4.77 17.69
CA GLN A 940 -43.21 -4.23 18.97
C GLN A 940 -42.13 -3.15 18.84
N TYR A 941 -41.33 -3.15 17.77
CA TYR A 941 -40.30 -2.12 17.54
C TYR A 941 -40.95 -0.82 17.08
N HIS A 942 -41.81 -0.90 16.05
CA HIS A 942 -42.51 0.29 15.53
C HIS A 942 -43.49 0.86 16.56
N ARG A 943 -44.15 0.01 17.36
CA ARG A 943 -44.98 0.46 18.48
C ARG A 943 -44.14 1.16 19.55
N ALA A 944 -43.00 0.59 19.95
CA ALA A 944 -42.14 1.23 20.95
C ALA A 944 -41.68 2.61 20.48
N LEU A 945 -41.23 2.76 19.22
CA LEU A 945 -40.81 4.05 18.68
C LEU A 945 -41.94 5.07 18.58
N ALA A 946 -43.14 4.65 18.17
CA ALA A 946 -44.31 5.53 18.12
C ALA A 946 -44.72 6.02 19.53
N LEU A 947 -44.69 5.15 20.53
CA LEU A 947 -44.97 5.51 21.92
C LEU A 947 -43.86 6.40 22.52
N VAL A 948 -42.59 6.14 22.18
CA VAL A 948 -41.46 7.03 22.56
C VAL A 948 -41.65 8.43 21.99
N ALA A 949 -42.03 8.54 20.72
CA ALA A 949 -42.25 9.85 20.09
C ALA A 949 -43.34 10.65 20.82
N LEU A 950 -44.36 9.98 21.39
CA LEU A 950 -45.47 10.58 22.14
C LEU A 950 -45.09 10.96 23.59
N ALA A 951 -44.04 10.36 24.15
CA ALA A 951 -43.65 10.53 25.55
C ALA A 951 -43.40 11.99 26.01
N PRO A 952 -42.84 12.90 25.19
CA PRO A 952 -42.64 14.30 25.60
C PRO A 952 -43.95 15.02 25.97
N GLN A 953 -45.08 14.58 25.40
CA GLN A 953 -46.39 15.21 25.59
C GLN A 953 -47.35 14.30 26.37
N LEU A 954 -47.09 12.99 26.43
CA LEU A 954 -47.83 11.99 27.20
C LEU A 954 -46.86 11.09 27.99
N PRO A 955 -46.34 11.52 29.15
CA PRO A 955 -45.32 10.77 29.88
C PRO A 955 -45.75 9.37 30.34
N ASP A 956 -47.04 9.16 30.58
CA ASP A 956 -47.59 7.90 31.11
C ASP A 956 -47.38 6.71 30.15
N VAL A 957 -47.17 6.98 28.85
CA VAL A 957 -46.95 5.95 27.82
C VAL A 957 -45.55 5.34 27.87
N LEU A 958 -44.63 5.93 28.65
CA LEU A 958 -43.25 5.48 28.76
C LEU A 958 -43.12 4.05 29.33
N SER A 959 -44.00 3.68 30.25
CA SER A 959 -44.05 2.32 30.81
C SER A 959 -44.44 1.30 29.74
N GLU A 960 -45.44 1.63 28.92
CA GLU A 960 -45.91 0.82 27.81
C GLU A 960 -44.86 0.72 26.69
N ALA A 961 -44.19 1.84 26.38
CA ALA A 961 -43.10 1.89 25.42
C ALA A 961 -41.90 1.03 25.86
N LEU A 962 -41.56 1.04 27.15
CA LEU A 962 -40.51 0.20 27.74
C LEU A 962 -40.83 -1.29 27.65
N ASP A 963 -42.07 -1.68 27.94
CA ASP A 963 -42.50 -3.07 27.82
C ASP A 963 -42.47 -3.55 26.37
N CYS A 964 -42.85 -2.67 25.43
CA CYS A 964 -42.70 -2.95 24.00
C CYS A 964 -41.24 -3.13 23.61
N ALA A 965 -40.36 -2.22 24.04
CA ALA A 965 -38.93 -2.29 23.76
C ALA A 965 -38.29 -3.59 24.31
N ARG A 966 -38.69 -4.03 25.51
CA ARG A 966 -38.24 -5.30 26.11
C ARG A 966 -38.73 -6.54 25.37
N GLY A 967 -39.90 -6.47 24.73
CA GLY A 967 -40.48 -7.57 23.96
C GLY A 967 -39.75 -7.86 22.64
N ILE A 968 -39.02 -6.89 22.09
CA ILE A 968 -38.37 -7.00 20.77
C ILE A 968 -37.33 -8.13 20.77
N ARG A 969 -37.52 -9.11 19.87
CA ARG A 969 -36.62 -10.27 19.74
C ARG A 969 -35.26 -9.89 19.19
N ASP A 970 -35.24 -9.05 18.16
CA ASP A 970 -34.01 -8.58 17.53
C ASP A 970 -33.23 -7.64 18.47
N LYS A 971 -31.94 -7.90 18.65
CA LYS A 971 -31.11 -7.15 19.61
C LYS A 971 -30.76 -5.73 19.13
N TYR A 972 -30.60 -5.52 17.82
CA TYR A 972 -30.31 -4.21 17.25
C TYR A 972 -31.53 -3.29 17.38
N PHE A 973 -32.70 -3.76 16.95
CA PHE A 973 -33.94 -2.99 17.07
C PHE A 973 -34.32 -2.72 18.53
N ARG A 974 -34.07 -3.68 19.42
CA ARG A 974 -34.24 -3.52 20.87
C ARG A 974 -33.28 -2.48 21.46
N ALA A 975 -31.99 -2.55 21.14
CA ALA A 975 -31.02 -1.56 21.61
C ALA A 975 -31.43 -0.15 21.15
N ARG A 976 -31.82 0.02 19.89
CA ARG A 976 -32.29 1.31 19.35
C ARG A 976 -33.57 1.81 20.01
N ALA A 977 -34.54 0.94 20.27
CA ALA A 977 -35.77 1.32 20.98
C ALA A 977 -35.48 1.75 22.43
N LEU A 978 -34.59 1.05 23.12
CA LEU A 978 -34.17 1.39 24.49
C LEU A 978 -33.35 2.70 24.51
N VAL A 979 -32.47 2.93 23.54
CA VAL A 979 -31.78 4.22 23.37
C VAL A 979 -32.78 5.36 23.19
N ALA A 980 -33.79 5.18 22.35
CA ALA A 980 -34.81 6.20 22.11
C ALA A 980 -35.60 6.54 23.38
N LEU A 981 -35.71 5.61 24.34
CA LEU A 981 -36.32 5.84 25.67
C LEU A 981 -35.40 6.58 26.66
N ALA A 982 -34.08 6.55 26.46
CA ALA A 982 -33.10 7.06 27.42
C ALA A 982 -33.26 8.54 27.82
N PRO A 983 -33.66 9.47 26.94
CA PRO A 983 -33.92 10.86 27.32
C PRO A 983 -35.01 11.03 28.38
N HIS A 984 -35.94 10.07 28.48
CA HIS A 984 -37.07 10.10 29.40
C HIS A 984 -36.95 9.07 30.54
N LEU A 985 -36.23 7.98 30.32
CA LEU A 985 -35.99 6.89 31.28
C LEU A 985 -34.51 6.48 31.28
N PRO A 986 -33.61 7.23 31.94
CA PRO A 986 -32.18 6.94 31.91
C PRO A 986 -31.80 5.56 32.48
N ASP A 987 -32.62 4.97 33.36
CA ASP A 987 -32.42 3.64 33.94
C ASP A 987 -32.43 2.49 32.90
N VAL A 988 -32.87 2.74 31.67
CA VAL A 988 -32.86 1.76 30.57
C VAL A 988 -31.49 1.66 29.88
N LEU A 989 -30.58 2.62 30.12
CA LEU A 989 -29.27 2.71 29.47
C LEU A 989 -28.40 1.45 29.67
N PRO A 990 -28.32 0.82 30.87
CA PRO A 990 -27.62 -0.45 31.03
C PRO A 990 -28.22 -1.58 30.18
N GLN A 991 -29.55 -1.63 30.07
CA GLN A 991 -30.25 -2.64 29.26
C GLN A 991 -29.99 -2.41 27.76
N ALA A 992 -29.95 -1.15 27.33
CA ALA A 992 -29.63 -0.77 25.96
C ALA A 992 -28.18 -1.13 25.61
N LEU A 993 -27.24 -0.88 26.52
CA LEU A 993 -25.83 -1.25 26.39
C LEU A 993 -25.63 -2.77 26.33
N ASP A 994 -26.29 -3.54 27.19
CA ASP A 994 -26.25 -5.00 27.15
C ASP A 994 -26.81 -5.55 25.84
N CYS A 995 -27.87 -4.94 25.31
CA CYS A 995 -28.42 -5.28 24.00
C CYS A 995 -27.41 -4.98 22.88
N ALA A 996 -26.80 -3.79 22.89
CA ALA A 996 -25.78 -3.38 21.92
C ALA A 996 -24.57 -4.33 21.93
N ARG A 997 -24.02 -4.64 23.11
CA ARG A 997 -22.95 -5.63 23.30
C ARG A 997 -23.31 -7.03 22.81
N GLY A 998 -24.59 -7.38 22.90
CA GLY A 998 -25.12 -8.66 22.44
C GLY A 998 -25.30 -8.79 20.92
N ILE A 999 -25.08 -7.73 20.13
CA ILE A 999 -25.21 -7.73 18.66
C ILE A 999 -24.00 -8.41 18.01
N LYS A 1000 -24.29 -9.34 17.09
CA LYS A 1000 -23.25 -10.09 16.37
C LYS A 1000 -22.60 -9.29 15.25
N SER A 1001 -23.40 -8.52 14.50
CA SER A 1001 -22.92 -7.68 13.39
C SER A 1001 -22.15 -6.47 13.93
N GLU A 1002 -20.91 -6.28 13.49
CA GLU A 1002 -20.06 -5.20 13.99
C GLU A 1002 -20.54 -3.82 13.55
N LYS A 1003 -21.11 -3.74 12.34
CA LYS A 1003 -21.79 -2.53 11.83
C LYS A 1003 -22.96 -2.12 12.70
N GLU A 1004 -23.88 -3.06 12.93
CA GLU A 1004 -25.07 -2.81 13.75
C GLU A 1004 -24.70 -2.50 15.20
N ARG A 1005 -23.66 -3.17 15.72
CA ARG A 1005 -23.10 -2.92 17.04
C ARG A 1005 -22.48 -1.52 17.13
N ALA A 1006 -21.64 -1.14 16.18
CA ALA A 1006 -21.04 0.19 16.11
C ALA A 1006 -22.13 1.27 16.06
N HIS A 1007 -23.13 1.13 15.19
CA HIS A 1007 -24.25 2.09 15.10
C HIS A 1007 -25.10 2.14 16.38
N ALA A 1008 -25.34 1.00 17.03
CA ALA A 1008 -26.06 0.97 18.31
C ALA A 1008 -25.26 1.64 19.44
N LEU A 1009 -23.94 1.45 19.48
CA LEU A 1009 -23.05 2.09 20.46
C LEU A 1009 -22.90 3.60 20.18
N VAL A 1010 -22.81 4.02 18.91
CA VAL A 1010 -22.85 5.45 18.52
C VAL A 1010 -24.13 6.10 19.05
N ALA A 1011 -25.27 5.43 18.90
CA ALA A 1011 -26.54 5.96 19.39
C ALA A 1011 -26.60 6.09 20.92
N LEU A 1012 -25.80 5.29 21.66
CA LEU A 1012 -25.65 5.38 23.12
C LEU A 1012 -24.69 6.49 23.57
N ALA A 1013 -23.75 6.90 22.71
CA ALA A 1013 -22.68 7.84 23.07
C ALA A 1013 -23.14 9.18 23.67
N PRO A 1014 -24.26 9.81 23.24
CA PRO A 1014 -24.76 11.04 23.86
C PRO A 1014 -25.12 10.88 25.35
N HIS A 1015 -25.41 9.67 25.79
CA HIS A 1015 -25.83 9.36 27.17
C HIS A 1015 -24.77 8.58 27.96
N LEU A 1016 -23.91 7.84 27.27
CA LEU A 1016 -22.84 7.02 27.85
C LEU A 1016 -21.53 7.24 27.07
N PRO A 1017 -20.78 8.33 27.34
CA PRO A 1017 -19.54 8.63 26.60
C PRO A 1017 -18.47 7.52 26.73
N ASP A 1018 -18.47 6.75 27.82
CA ASP A 1018 -17.54 5.63 28.04
C ASP A 1018 -17.65 4.51 26.98
N VAL A 1019 -18.74 4.46 26.20
CA VAL A 1019 -18.94 3.45 25.14
C VAL A 1019 -18.25 3.81 23.83
N LEU A 1020 -17.67 5.01 23.72
CA LEU A 1020 -17.06 5.52 22.48
C LEU A 1020 -15.82 4.75 22.05
N SER A 1021 -14.99 4.32 22.99
CA SER A 1021 -13.83 3.45 22.71
C SER A 1021 -14.29 2.11 22.15
N GLU A 1022 -15.30 1.50 22.77
CA GLU A 1022 -15.92 0.25 22.30
C GLU A 1022 -16.57 0.42 20.92
N ALA A 1023 -17.23 1.56 20.67
CA ALA A 1023 -17.83 1.88 19.37
C ALA A 1023 -16.77 2.06 18.28
N LEU A 1024 -15.65 2.70 18.59
CA LEU A 1024 -14.52 2.89 17.68
C LEU A 1024 -13.80 1.57 17.39
N ASP A 1025 -13.63 0.70 18.38
CA ASP A 1025 -13.10 -0.65 18.19
C ASP A 1025 -14.03 -1.49 17.31
N CYS A 1026 -15.35 -1.35 17.47
CA CYS A 1026 -16.31 -1.97 16.55
C CYS A 1026 -16.18 -1.41 15.13
N ALA A 1027 -16.07 -0.09 14.97
CA ALA A 1027 -15.86 0.53 13.66
C ALA A 1027 -14.57 0.04 13.00
N ARG A 1028 -13.49 -0.14 13.78
CA ARG A 1028 -12.22 -0.71 13.31
C ARG A 1028 -12.36 -2.16 12.81
N GLY A 1029 -13.22 -2.95 13.44
CA GLY A 1029 -13.51 -4.34 13.06
C GLY A 1029 -14.32 -4.50 11.77
N ILE A 1030 -15.08 -3.47 11.36
CA ILE A 1030 -15.94 -3.53 10.16
C ILE A 1030 -15.09 -3.84 8.93
N SER A 1031 -15.36 -4.99 8.29
CA SER A 1031 -14.61 -5.45 7.11
C SER A 1031 -14.94 -4.60 5.87
N ASP A 1032 -16.21 -4.25 5.67
CA ASP A 1032 -16.64 -3.40 4.56
C ASP A 1032 -16.16 -1.95 4.75
N GLU A 1033 -15.39 -1.46 3.79
CA GLU A 1033 -14.73 -0.15 3.91
C GLU A 1033 -15.69 1.03 3.90
N LYS A 1034 -16.82 0.91 3.18
CA LYS A 1034 -17.83 1.96 3.10
C LYS A 1034 -18.57 2.05 4.43
N ASP A 1035 -19.00 0.91 4.95
CA ASP A 1035 -19.65 0.83 6.27
C ASP A 1035 -18.71 1.29 7.39
N ARG A 1036 -17.41 0.98 7.29
CA ARG A 1036 -16.38 1.49 8.20
C ARG A 1036 -16.26 3.01 8.12
N ALA A 1037 -16.22 3.58 6.92
CA ALA A 1037 -16.21 5.02 6.72
C ALA A 1037 -17.47 5.68 7.32
N ASP A 1038 -18.66 5.13 7.03
CA ASP A 1038 -19.93 5.64 7.53
C ASP A 1038 -20.01 5.59 9.06
N ALA A 1039 -19.52 4.50 9.68
CA ALA A 1039 -19.43 4.39 11.14
C ALA A 1039 -18.48 5.44 11.74
N LEU A 1040 -17.32 5.70 11.12
CA LEU A 1040 -16.39 6.75 11.57
C LEU A 1040 -17.00 8.15 11.43
N VAL A 1041 -17.72 8.42 10.34
CA VAL A 1041 -18.45 9.68 10.14
C VAL A 1041 -19.54 9.84 11.21
N ALA A 1042 -20.26 8.76 11.54
CA ALA A 1042 -21.28 8.77 12.58
C ALA A 1042 -20.70 8.98 13.99
N LEU A 1043 -19.49 8.48 14.24
CA LEU A 1043 -18.77 8.71 15.50
C LEU A 1043 -18.17 10.12 15.61
N ALA A 1044 -17.85 10.76 14.49
CA ALA A 1044 -17.14 12.06 14.45
C ALA A 1044 -17.67 13.14 15.42
N PRO A 1045 -18.99 13.31 15.64
CA PRO A 1045 -19.51 14.32 16.57
C PRO A 1045 -19.13 14.10 18.04
N HIS A 1046 -18.70 12.88 18.40
CA HIS A 1046 -18.53 12.45 19.79
C HIS A 1046 -17.10 12.06 20.16
N LEU A 1047 -16.12 12.15 19.25
CA LEU A 1047 -14.74 11.64 19.46
C LEU A 1047 -13.65 12.73 19.61
N PRO A 1048 -13.79 13.79 20.44
CA PRO A 1048 -12.69 14.76 20.59
C PRO A 1048 -11.44 14.13 21.23
N ASP A 1049 -11.62 13.23 22.21
CA ASP A 1049 -10.51 12.60 22.95
C ASP A 1049 -9.95 11.34 22.25
N LEU A 1050 -10.69 10.77 21.30
CA LEU A 1050 -10.33 9.56 20.53
C LEU A 1050 -10.09 9.86 19.04
N LEU A 1051 -9.89 11.14 18.71
CA LEU A 1051 -9.64 11.58 17.35
C LEU A 1051 -8.38 10.95 16.73
N PRO A 1052 -7.24 10.81 17.44
CA PRO A 1052 -6.05 10.15 16.89
C PRO A 1052 -6.36 8.73 16.39
N GLU A 1053 -7.04 7.92 17.21
CA GLU A 1053 -7.40 6.54 16.90
C GLU A 1053 -8.43 6.46 15.75
N ALA A 1054 -9.33 7.44 15.65
CA ALA A 1054 -10.29 7.54 14.55
C ALA A 1054 -9.64 7.95 13.23
N LEU A 1055 -8.67 8.86 13.27
CA LEU A 1055 -7.86 9.25 12.10
C LEU A 1055 -7.02 8.07 11.60
N ASP A 1056 -6.45 7.28 12.52
CA ASP A 1056 -5.73 6.05 12.17
C ASP A 1056 -6.65 5.02 11.51
N CYS A 1057 -7.87 4.85 12.05
CA CYS A 1057 -8.88 3.98 11.46
C CYS A 1057 -9.30 4.46 10.06
N ALA A 1058 -9.51 5.78 9.89
CA ALA A 1058 -9.83 6.38 8.59
C ALA A 1058 -8.68 6.21 7.58
N ARG A 1059 -7.43 6.36 8.03
CA ARG A 1059 -6.23 6.18 7.20
C ARG A 1059 -6.04 4.75 6.73
N ALA A 1060 -6.51 3.76 7.50
CA ALA A 1060 -6.46 2.34 7.15
C ALA A 1060 -7.49 1.93 6.07
N ILE A 1061 -8.44 2.80 5.72
CA ILE A 1061 -9.36 2.59 4.60
C ILE A 1061 -8.57 2.69 3.29
N GLY A 1062 -8.57 1.66 2.45
CA GLY A 1062 -7.76 1.69 1.23
C GLY A 1062 -8.47 2.27 0.01
N SER A 1063 -9.79 2.19 -0.06
CA SER A 1063 -10.58 2.94 -1.05
C SER A 1063 -10.38 4.45 -0.85
N GLU A 1064 -9.92 5.14 -1.88
CA GLU A 1064 -9.64 6.58 -1.79
C GLU A 1064 -10.90 7.40 -1.51
N SER A 1065 -12.04 7.03 -2.11
CA SER A 1065 -13.32 7.72 -1.91
C SER A 1065 -13.85 7.54 -0.48
N ASN A 1066 -13.79 6.32 0.05
CA ASN A 1066 -14.27 6.03 1.40
C ASN A 1066 -13.35 6.67 2.45
N ARG A 1067 -12.03 6.63 2.22
CA ARG A 1067 -11.04 7.33 3.06
C ARG A 1067 -11.25 8.84 3.05
N ALA A 1068 -11.50 9.44 1.88
CA ALA A 1068 -11.82 10.85 1.77
C ALA A 1068 -13.10 11.20 2.53
N SER A 1069 -14.16 10.39 2.41
CA SER A 1069 -15.42 10.57 3.13
C SER A 1069 -15.22 10.55 4.65
N ALA A 1070 -14.52 9.54 5.16
CA ALA A 1070 -14.21 9.39 6.58
C ALA A 1070 -13.39 10.57 7.12
N LEU A 1071 -12.27 10.90 6.46
CA LEU A 1071 -11.41 12.02 6.87
C LEU A 1071 -12.15 13.36 6.79
N GLN A 1072 -12.93 13.62 5.74
CA GLN A 1072 -13.72 14.85 5.62
C GLN A 1072 -14.81 14.94 6.70
N GLY A 1073 -15.44 13.82 7.07
CA GLY A 1073 -16.40 13.76 8.17
C GLY A 1073 -15.76 14.09 9.52
N LEU A 1074 -14.57 13.53 9.78
CA LEU A 1074 -13.81 13.78 11.01
C LEU A 1074 -13.35 15.25 11.12
N ILE A 1075 -12.84 15.85 10.05
CA ILE A 1075 -12.29 17.22 10.11
C ILE A 1075 -13.37 18.31 10.26
N LYS A 1076 -14.58 18.10 9.74
CA LYS A 1076 -15.70 19.08 9.80
C LYS A 1076 -16.11 19.48 11.22
N ARG A 1077 -15.73 18.68 12.22
CA ARG A 1077 -16.08 18.91 13.63
C ARG A 1077 -14.89 19.38 14.45
N LEU A 1078 -13.72 19.61 13.83
CA LEU A 1078 -12.55 20.09 14.53
C LEU A 1078 -12.69 21.55 14.91
N THR A 1079 -12.39 21.84 16.18
CA THR A 1079 -12.25 23.21 16.65
C THR A 1079 -10.76 23.53 16.86
N PRO A 1080 -10.33 24.80 16.70
CA PRO A 1080 -8.97 25.17 17.02
C PRO A 1080 -8.56 24.81 18.46
N SER A 1081 -9.48 24.84 19.42
CA SER A 1081 -9.20 24.46 20.81
C SER A 1081 -8.90 22.97 21.02
N SER A 1082 -9.45 22.08 20.20
CA SER A 1082 -9.35 20.62 20.36
C SER A 1082 -8.12 19.98 19.70
N VAL A 1083 -7.31 20.75 18.96
CA VAL A 1083 -6.20 20.20 18.16
C VAL A 1083 -4.88 20.76 18.65
N ASP A 1084 -3.94 19.91 19.04
CA ASP A 1084 -2.55 20.28 19.31
C ASP A 1084 -1.66 20.03 18.06
N PHE A 1085 -0.37 20.36 18.16
CA PHE A 1085 0.53 20.25 17.01
C PHE A 1085 0.78 18.79 16.56
N PRO A 1086 1.00 17.81 17.46
CA PRO A 1086 1.06 16.40 17.07
C PRO A 1086 -0.19 15.91 16.32
N LEU A 1087 -1.38 16.28 16.80
CA LEU A 1087 -2.63 15.89 16.14
C LEU A 1087 -2.80 16.59 14.78
N TRP A 1088 -2.36 17.85 14.65
CA TRP A 1088 -2.27 18.54 13.37
C TRP A 1088 -1.44 17.75 12.34
N GLN A 1089 -0.28 17.21 12.75
CA GLN A 1089 0.56 16.41 11.87
C GLN A 1089 -0.15 15.13 11.41
N GLN A 1090 -0.83 14.42 12.31
CA GLN A 1090 -1.60 13.23 11.97
C GLN A 1090 -2.74 13.53 10.98
N ILE A 1091 -3.47 14.63 11.19
CA ILE A 1091 -4.52 15.09 10.28
C ILE A 1091 -3.94 15.34 8.89
N LEU A 1092 -2.84 16.10 8.81
CA LEU A 1092 -2.25 16.47 7.52
C LEU A 1092 -1.64 15.28 6.79
N ASP A 1093 -1.00 14.35 7.51
CA ASP A 1093 -0.50 13.07 6.97
C ASP A 1093 -1.64 12.22 6.41
N GLY A 1094 -2.77 12.13 7.13
CA GLY A 1094 -3.97 11.44 6.67
C GLY A 1094 -4.52 12.06 5.38
N LEU A 1095 -4.65 13.39 5.34
CA LEU A 1095 -5.14 14.12 4.18
C LEU A 1095 -4.16 14.07 2.98
N ALA A 1096 -2.85 13.98 3.22
CA ALA A 1096 -1.85 13.85 2.16
C ALA A 1096 -1.90 12.49 1.43
N SER A 1097 -2.58 11.50 2.00
CA SER A 1097 -2.87 10.21 1.34
C SER A 1097 -4.00 10.29 0.30
N LEU A 1098 -4.71 11.42 0.23
CA LEU A 1098 -5.84 11.62 -0.69
C LEU A 1098 -5.37 12.09 -2.06
N THR A 1099 -6.29 12.09 -3.03
CA THR A 1099 -6.10 12.81 -4.28
C THR A 1099 -6.25 14.31 -4.07
N ARG A 1100 -5.62 15.09 -4.95
CA ARG A 1100 -5.67 16.56 -4.91
C ARG A 1100 -7.10 17.13 -4.85
N PRO A 1101 -8.09 16.67 -5.64
CA PRO A 1101 -9.46 17.21 -5.55
C PRO A 1101 -10.06 17.04 -4.15
N ASN A 1102 -9.84 15.89 -3.51
CA ASN A 1102 -10.37 15.61 -2.18
C ASN A 1102 -9.61 16.37 -1.08
N PHE A 1103 -8.30 16.58 -1.23
CA PHE A 1103 -7.52 17.45 -0.36
C PHE A 1103 -7.97 18.91 -0.45
N LEU A 1104 -8.21 19.42 -1.67
CA LEU A 1104 -8.68 20.79 -1.87
C LEU A 1104 -10.08 21.02 -1.29
N LYS A 1105 -10.95 20.00 -1.26
CA LYS A 1105 -12.24 20.05 -0.55
C LYS A 1105 -12.09 20.11 0.97
N ALA A 1106 -11.03 19.53 1.54
CA ALA A 1106 -10.73 19.57 2.96
C ALA A 1106 -10.07 20.89 3.41
N LEU A 1107 -9.39 21.59 2.51
CA LEU A 1107 -8.60 22.78 2.83
C LEU A 1107 -9.40 23.93 3.52
N PRO A 1108 -10.66 24.23 3.14
CA PRO A 1108 -11.48 25.21 3.85
C PRO A 1108 -11.71 24.88 5.33
N GLU A 1109 -11.92 23.60 5.65
CA GLU A 1109 -12.10 23.11 7.03
C GLU A 1109 -10.80 23.21 7.85
N LEU A 1110 -9.63 23.17 7.19
CA LEU A 1110 -8.33 23.34 7.84
C LEU A 1110 -7.94 24.81 8.06
N ALA A 1111 -8.57 25.77 7.37
CA ALA A 1111 -8.17 27.18 7.43
C ALA A 1111 -8.12 27.74 8.88
N PRO A 1112 -9.07 27.43 9.78
CA PRO A 1112 -8.99 27.85 11.19
C PRO A 1112 -7.76 27.28 11.92
N LEU A 1113 -7.36 26.04 11.61
CA LEU A 1113 -6.17 25.39 12.21
C LEU A 1113 -4.88 25.97 11.63
N ILE A 1114 -4.82 26.24 10.32
CA ILE A 1114 -3.69 26.91 9.68
C ILE A 1114 -3.46 28.29 10.31
N ILE A 1115 -4.53 29.06 10.53
CA ILE A 1115 -4.45 30.36 11.21
C ILE A 1115 -4.01 30.20 12.67
N LYS A 1116 -4.51 29.18 13.40
CA LYS A 1116 -4.11 28.93 14.78
C LYS A 1116 -2.60 28.69 14.90
N PHE A 1117 -2.03 27.83 14.06
CA PHE A 1117 -0.64 27.39 14.21
C PHE A 1117 0.37 28.26 13.45
N GLY A 1118 0.01 28.83 12.30
CA GLY A 1118 0.91 29.61 11.44
C GLY A 1118 0.44 31.03 11.13
N GLY A 1119 -0.70 31.46 11.67
CA GLY A 1119 -1.25 32.80 11.42
C GLY A 1119 -1.83 32.99 10.01
N ILE A 1120 -2.27 34.22 9.73
CA ILE A 1120 -2.89 34.58 8.44
C ILE A 1120 -1.89 34.46 7.28
N GLU A 1121 -0.60 34.69 7.54
CA GLU A 1121 0.42 34.61 6.51
C GLU A 1121 0.65 33.17 6.04
N ALA A 1122 0.60 32.18 6.95
CA ALA A 1122 0.66 30.77 6.55
C ALA A 1122 -0.53 30.37 5.66
N LEU A 1123 -1.71 30.94 5.89
CA LEU A 1123 -2.87 30.72 5.01
C LEU A 1123 -2.65 31.32 3.62
N ARG A 1124 -2.07 32.53 3.52
CA ARG A 1124 -1.73 33.15 2.23
C ARG A 1124 -0.71 32.33 1.45
N GLU A 1125 0.36 31.90 2.12
CA GLU A 1125 1.39 31.04 1.54
C GLU A 1125 0.84 29.67 1.11
N THR A 1126 -0.15 29.14 1.86
CA THR A 1126 -0.85 27.91 1.48
C THR A 1126 -1.65 28.11 0.19
N VAL A 1127 -2.34 29.25 0.02
CA VAL A 1127 -3.04 29.59 -1.24
C VAL A 1127 -2.06 29.75 -2.40
N ALA A 1128 -0.93 30.43 -2.18
CA ALA A 1128 0.13 30.53 -3.19
C ALA A 1128 0.69 29.15 -3.57
N ALA A 1129 0.84 28.24 -2.60
CA ALA A 1129 1.24 26.87 -2.85
C ALA A 1129 0.21 26.11 -3.69
N VAL A 1130 -1.10 26.33 -3.50
CA VAL A 1130 -2.14 25.75 -4.38
C VAL A 1130 -1.94 26.20 -5.82
N ASP A 1131 -1.63 27.47 -6.06
CA ASP A 1131 -1.39 28.01 -7.41
C ASP A 1131 -0.11 27.45 -8.03
N ASP A 1132 1.00 27.43 -7.28
CA ASP A 1132 2.28 26.86 -7.71
C ASP A 1132 2.13 25.40 -8.13
N VAL A 1133 1.59 24.59 -7.23
CA VAL A 1133 1.32 23.17 -7.44
C VAL A 1133 0.31 23.00 -8.57
N SER A 1134 -0.65 23.91 -8.79
CA SER A 1134 -1.56 23.83 -9.96
C SER A 1134 -0.80 23.99 -11.26
N ARG A 1135 0.19 24.89 -11.29
CA ARG A 1135 1.01 25.16 -12.48
C ARG A 1135 1.96 24.01 -12.80
N TRP A 1136 2.55 23.39 -11.78
CA TRP A 1136 3.58 22.36 -11.95
C TRP A 1136 3.11 21.06 -12.60
N TRP A 1137 1.81 20.75 -12.55
CA TRP A 1137 1.24 19.49 -13.07
C TRP A 1137 0.08 19.73 -14.03
N LYS A 1138 0.20 20.78 -14.85
CA LYS A 1138 -0.74 21.13 -15.93
C LYS A 1138 -0.77 20.13 -17.07
#